data_AF-A0A8B8ETF6-F1
#
_entry.id   AF-A0A8B8ETF6-F1
#
_cell.length_a   1.000
_cell.length_b   1.000
_cell.length_c   1.000
_cell.angle_alpha   90.00
_cell.angle_beta   90.00
_cell.angle_gamma   90.00
#
_symmetry.space_group_name_H-M   'P 1'
#
loop_
_entity.id
_entity.type
_entity.pdbx_description
1 polymer ?
#
loop_
_entity_poly.entity_id
_entity_poly.type
_entity_poly.pdbx_seq_one_letter_code
_entity_poly.pdbx_strand_id
1 'polypeptide(L)'
;MNKPKQNGHSSRANSIKQNGHHRNVVPWGMEWDSSLPLPTLFFPSAAGVVFLFAVSCFVNSYQGDFVFDDSEAILSNTDLKPSTPLSDLFVHDFWGSKLDSKTSHKSYRPLTVLTFRWNYMLSGGAFPMSFHIVNILLHGLVCVLMLAVFSLVLSGYSNNREGRWMFGAPKASLLCAVLFAVHPVHTESVAGIVGRADLLCALFFILSFLCYIRSCCQDILYQSNDTLCCPKTFSLGWFCLSMVLCGLSVLCKEQGITVIGICSVYDIIVICKIDVLRLLRLKTSGKNDSEGSPSNNKQDLSGEWFKSLCVRHVFLVITGMSILVARWRIMGSAPPVFQVFDNPHSFVNNTLLRTLNYNYLYALNCWILVNPWWLCFDWSMGSVPIIESFSDPRLLAVMALWVGIAFTLHSACVRLTGHELRLLIMALALMIVPFLPASNLFFRVGFVIAERVLYLSTAGFCIVVVMGICKLQQSFPKLSTSYLLVFLVSIFMIRSIQRSNDWKTEMSLFTAGSKTCPLNAKVHYNIGKLNSDLGNIEKAIRKYRLAISLNPEYDQAMNNLGNLLKDQGKNQEAEQLLLKAVEIRPDFAAAWMNLGIVQAALKKQSESEQSYHEALRHRRKYPDCYYNLGNLYLDMKQHQMALNAWRNATLQNPNHLNAWSNMVILLDNLEKLEQGELVGKEAIKQFPNDPTPYFNLANVVGKANRYKESEQYFLKAIQLSGKAPVAKMYANLGVLYHRWDKPVEAERAYRKALELEPSSPAVVQNLQMLQRKYGKNSNSQ
;
A
#
# COMPACT_ATOMS: atom_id res chain seq x y z
N MET A 1 -48.56 18.31 101.39
CA MET A 1 -47.56 17.90 100.38
C MET A 1 -48.01 18.46 99.05
N ASN A 2 -47.30 19.48 98.58
CA ASN A 2 -47.79 20.43 97.59
C ASN A 2 -46.68 20.76 96.59
N LYS A 3 -47.10 20.84 95.32
CA LYS A 3 -46.55 21.58 94.17
C LYS A 3 -45.88 20.78 93.04
N PRO A 4 -46.22 21.13 91.78
CA PRO A 4 -45.51 20.80 90.56
C PRO A 4 -44.41 21.84 90.24
N LYS A 5 -43.46 21.53 89.34
CA LYS A 5 -42.71 22.52 88.55
C LYS A 5 -41.96 21.91 87.36
N GLN A 6 -41.92 22.71 86.29
CA GLN A 6 -41.26 22.53 85.00
C GLN A 6 -39.72 22.64 85.05
N ASN A 7 -39.13 22.19 83.92
CA ASN A 7 -37.89 22.64 83.25
C ASN A 7 -36.53 22.25 83.82
N GLY A 8 -35.73 21.64 82.93
CA GLY A 8 -34.29 21.45 83.08
C GLY A 8 -33.70 20.79 81.84
N HIS A 9 -33.42 21.60 80.81
CA HIS A 9 -32.41 21.26 79.79
C HIS A 9 -31.08 20.92 80.48
N SER A 10 -30.45 19.80 80.13
CA SER A 10 -28.99 19.73 80.15
C SER A 10 -28.48 18.93 78.97
N SER A 11 -27.59 19.61 78.25
CA SER A 11 -26.83 19.17 77.09
C SER A 11 -25.69 18.26 77.51
N ARG A 12 -25.40 17.24 76.71
CA ARG A 12 -24.01 16.79 76.57
C ARG A 12 -23.74 16.34 75.14
N ALA A 13 -22.86 17.10 74.53
CA ALA A 13 -22.37 16.98 73.17
C ALA A 13 -21.82 15.59 72.89
N ASN A 14 -22.24 15.01 71.76
CA ASN A 14 -21.44 13.99 71.07
C ASN A 14 -20.94 14.60 69.77
N SER A 15 -19.62 14.70 69.71
CA SER A 15 -18.84 15.23 68.61
C SER A 15 -19.10 14.43 67.33
N ILE A 16 -19.47 15.18 66.29
CA ILE A 16 -19.44 14.71 64.91
C ILE A 16 -17.97 14.46 64.56
N LYS A 17 -17.52 13.21 64.67
CA LYS A 17 -16.32 12.76 63.97
C LYS A 17 -16.64 12.71 62.47
N GLN A 18 -16.23 13.76 61.78
CA GLN A 18 -16.00 13.73 60.34
C GLN A 18 -14.95 12.65 60.04
N ASN A 19 -15.39 11.43 59.72
CA ASN A 19 -14.56 10.49 58.98
C ASN A 19 -14.94 10.63 57.51
N GLY A 20 -14.05 11.27 56.76
CA GLY A 20 -14.10 11.37 55.31
C GLY A 20 -14.13 9.97 54.69
N HIS A 21 -15.30 9.56 54.24
CA HIS A 21 -15.41 8.57 53.18
C HIS A 21 -15.66 9.32 51.88
N HIS A 22 -14.62 9.31 51.04
CA HIS A 22 -14.68 9.66 49.62
C HIS A 22 -15.83 8.88 48.97
N ARG A 23 -17.03 9.46 48.94
CA ARG A 23 -18.03 9.12 47.94
C ARG A 23 -17.51 9.66 46.63
N ASN A 24 -16.79 8.81 45.90
CA ASN A 24 -16.58 8.97 44.47
C ASN A 24 -17.97 9.03 43.82
N VAL A 25 -18.48 10.24 43.62
CA VAL A 25 -19.64 10.49 42.78
C VAL A 25 -19.17 10.18 41.37
N VAL A 26 -19.40 8.94 40.91
CA VAL A 26 -19.33 8.59 39.48
C VAL A 26 -20.59 9.20 38.87
N PRO A 27 -20.53 10.33 38.15
CA PRO A 27 -21.69 10.79 37.46
C PRO A 27 -21.87 9.88 36.22
N TRP A 28 -23.10 9.42 36.00
CA TRP A 28 -23.55 8.69 34.81
C TRP A 28 -23.39 7.16 34.83
N GLY A 29 -24.11 6.52 35.76
CA GLY A 29 -24.69 5.22 35.48
C GLY A 29 -25.84 5.39 34.48
N MET A 30 -25.54 5.32 33.19
CA MET A 30 -26.56 4.88 32.24
C MET A 30 -26.91 3.44 32.65
N GLU A 31 -28.16 3.17 33.05
CA GLU A 31 -28.58 1.82 33.51
C GLU A 31 -28.13 0.72 32.54
N TRP A 32 -28.10 1.01 31.24
CA TRP A 32 -27.67 0.08 30.19
C TRP A 32 -26.18 -0.27 30.22
N ASP A 33 -25.27 0.61 30.67
CA ASP A 33 -23.82 0.36 30.77
C ASP A 33 -23.45 -0.49 32.00
N SER A 34 -24.20 -0.34 33.09
CA SER A 34 -23.96 -1.05 34.36
C SER A 34 -24.01 -2.58 34.23
N SER A 35 -24.78 -3.04 33.24
CA SER A 35 -25.05 -4.44 32.96
C SER A 35 -23.86 -5.20 32.36
N LEU A 36 -22.91 -4.49 31.72
CA LEU A 36 -21.78 -5.10 31.03
C LEU A 36 -20.79 -5.76 32.02
N PRO A 37 -20.28 -6.96 31.70
CA PRO A 37 -19.38 -7.73 32.57
C PRO A 37 -17.91 -7.28 32.46
N LEU A 38 -17.69 -5.97 32.45
CA LEU A 38 -16.36 -5.36 32.40
C LEU A 38 -16.05 -4.60 33.69
N PRO A 39 -14.77 -4.49 34.09
CA PRO A 39 -14.37 -3.64 35.20
C PRO A 39 -14.58 -2.17 34.86
N THR A 40 -14.94 -1.37 35.87
CA THR A 40 -14.95 0.10 35.75
C THR A 40 -13.51 0.60 35.86
N LEU A 41 -13.00 1.22 34.80
CA LEU A 41 -11.65 1.75 34.74
C LEU A 41 -11.69 3.28 34.61
N PHE A 42 -10.71 3.95 35.20
CA PHE A 42 -10.44 5.35 34.87
C PHE A 42 -9.80 5.44 33.48
N PHE A 43 -9.96 6.59 32.82
CA PHE A 43 -9.56 6.76 31.43
C PHE A 43 -8.09 6.41 31.14
N PRO A 44 -7.09 6.80 31.95
CA PRO A 44 -5.69 6.42 31.69
C PRO A 44 -5.47 4.90 31.72
N SER A 45 -6.10 4.20 32.66
CA SER A 45 -6.02 2.74 32.75
C SER A 45 -6.72 2.06 31.58
N ALA A 46 -7.90 2.55 31.19
CA ALA A 46 -8.62 2.07 30.01
C ALA A 46 -7.81 2.29 28.72
N ALA A 47 -7.18 3.46 28.58
CA ALA A 47 -6.29 3.78 27.46
C ALA A 47 -5.09 2.83 27.40
N GLY A 48 -4.47 2.54 28.55
CA GLY A 48 -3.39 1.54 28.65
C GLY A 48 -3.84 0.15 28.19
N VAL A 49 -5.02 -0.31 28.62
CA VAL A 49 -5.59 -1.61 28.18
C VAL A 49 -5.81 -1.63 26.67
N VAL A 50 -6.47 -0.61 26.12
CA VAL A 50 -6.74 -0.52 24.66
C VAL A 50 -5.45 -0.50 23.85
N PHE A 51 -4.45 0.27 24.30
CA PHE A 51 -3.15 0.33 23.65
C PHE A 51 -2.44 -1.03 23.66
N LEU A 52 -2.48 -1.76 24.77
CA LEU A 52 -1.88 -3.09 24.87
C LEU A 52 -2.57 -4.07 23.91
N PHE A 53 -3.90 -4.12 23.86
CA PHE A 53 -4.62 -4.96 22.89
C PHE A 53 -4.25 -4.62 21.44
N ALA A 54 -4.22 -3.33 21.10
CA ALA A 54 -3.83 -2.85 19.77
C ALA A 54 -2.41 -3.32 19.40
N VAL A 55 -1.43 -3.10 20.27
CA VAL A 55 -0.04 -3.52 20.02
C VAL A 55 0.07 -5.04 19.93
N SER A 56 -0.54 -5.79 20.85
CA SER A 56 -0.44 -7.26 20.87
C SER A 56 -0.99 -7.94 19.62
N CYS A 57 -1.99 -7.35 18.94
CA CYS A 57 -2.56 -7.90 17.72
C CYS A 57 -1.62 -7.84 16.50
N PHE A 58 -0.73 -6.84 16.48
CA PHE A 58 0.10 -6.53 15.31
C PHE A 58 1.60 -6.58 15.61
N VAL A 59 2.02 -6.82 16.86
CA VAL A 59 3.44 -6.80 17.24
C VAL A 59 4.28 -7.68 16.34
N ASN A 60 3.79 -8.87 15.96
CA ASN A 60 4.52 -9.79 15.09
C ASN A 60 4.87 -9.25 13.69
N SER A 61 4.23 -8.17 13.23
CA SER A 61 4.58 -7.52 11.95
C SER A 61 5.90 -6.74 12.01
N TYR A 62 6.48 -6.47 13.19
CA TYR A 62 7.77 -5.77 13.29
C TYR A 62 8.93 -6.52 12.59
N GLN A 63 8.78 -7.84 12.42
CA GLN A 63 9.73 -8.73 11.76
C GLN A 63 9.47 -8.86 10.25
N GLY A 64 8.57 -8.05 9.67
CA GLY A 64 8.28 -8.07 8.25
C GLY A 64 9.36 -7.38 7.41
N ASP A 65 9.51 -7.85 6.16
CA ASP A 65 10.28 -7.21 5.11
C ASP A 65 9.43 -6.19 4.34
N PHE A 66 10.04 -5.44 3.42
CA PHE A 66 9.28 -4.67 2.43
C PHE A 66 8.57 -5.64 1.48
N VAL A 67 7.24 -5.64 1.48
CA VAL A 67 6.42 -6.55 0.69
C VAL A 67 5.48 -5.79 -0.23
N PHE A 68 5.27 -6.32 -1.44
CA PHE A 68 4.27 -5.80 -2.38
C PHE A 68 4.45 -4.29 -2.66
N ASP A 69 3.46 -3.45 -2.32
CA ASP A 69 3.48 -2.00 -2.55
C ASP A 69 4.55 -1.27 -1.72
N ASP A 70 5.05 -1.87 -0.63
CA ASP A 70 6.06 -1.25 0.23
C ASP A 70 7.39 -1.03 -0.51
N SER A 71 7.74 -1.95 -1.43
CA SER A 71 8.95 -1.86 -2.25
C SER A 71 8.93 -0.60 -3.13
N GLU A 72 7.81 -0.32 -3.79
CA GLU A 72 7.69 0.87 -4.63
C GLU A 72 7.60 2.15 -3.81
N ALA A 73 6.83 2.15 -2.72
CA ALA A 73 6.64 3.34 -1.89
C ALA A 73 7.90 3.75 -1.10
N ILE A 74 8.79 2.81 -0.78
CA ILE A 74 9.98 3.05 0.06
C ILE A 74 11.29 2.90 -0.70
N LEU A 75 11.51 1.78 -1.40
CA LEU A 75 12.81 1.47 -2.02
C LEU A 75 12.99 2.19 -3.36
N SER A 76 11.97 2.19 -4.20
CA SER A 76 11.98 2.85 -5.51
C SER A 76 11.76 4.37 -5.41
N ASN A 77 11.15 4.84 -4.32
CA ASN A 77 10.75 6.23 -4.17
C ASN A 77 11.94 7.15 -3.85
N THR A 78 12.26 8.05 -4.78
CA THR A 78 13.37 8.99 -4.65
C THR A 78 13.12 10.10 -3.64
N ASP A 79 11.87 10.36 -3.27
CA ASP A 79 11.50 11.47 -2.39
C ASP A 79 11.90 11.25 -0.94
N LEU A 80 12.19 10.00 -0.57
CA LEU A 80 12.72 9.65 0.75
C LEU A 80 14.19 10.04 0.93
N LYS A 81 14.92 10.29 -0.16
CA LYS A 81 16.34 10.62 -0.10
C LYS A 81 16.54 12.04 0.43
N PRO A 82 17.49 12.28 1.36
CA PRO A 82 17.78 13.62 1.87
C PRO A 82 18.19 14.63 0.78
N SER A 83 18.77 14.13 -0.32
CA SER A 83 19.18 14.93 -1.49
C SER A 83 18.02 15.53 -2.28
N THR A 84 16.81 14.95 -2.18
CA THR A 84 15.64 15.41 -2.93
C THR A 84 15.01 16.61 -2.22
N PRO A 85 14.70 17.74 -2.87
CA PRO A 85 14.06 18.89 -2.21
C PRO A 85 12.74 18.54 -1.52
N LEU A 86 12.41 19.19 -0.39
CA LEU A 86 11.11 18.98 0.28
C LEU A 86 9.92 19.50 -0.52
N SER A 87 10.13 20.46 -1.43
CA SER A 87 9.11 20.96 -2.35
C SER A 87 8.57 19.87 -3.26
N ASP A 88 9.40 18.88 -3.60
CA ASP A 88 9.06 17.83 -4.57
C ASP A 88 7.93 16.94 -4.06
N LEU A 89 7.83 16.79 -2.72
CA LEU A 89 6.73 16.08 -2.06
C LEU A 89 5.35 16.64 -2.44
N PHE A 90 5.25 17.94 -2.76
CA PHE A 90 3.99 18.60 -3.11
C PHE A 90 3.67 18.58 -4.61
N VAL A 91 4.59 18.09 -5.45
CA VAL A 91 4.39 17.95 -6.91
C VAL A 91 4.49 16.49 -7.38
N HIS A 92 4.95 15.59 -6.52
CA HIS A 92 4.95 14.15 -6.77
C HIS A 92 3.73 13.46 -6.14
N ASP A 93 3.38 12.31 -6.70
CA ASP A 93 2.42 11.39 -6.10
C ASP A 93 3.07 10.55 -5.00
N PHE A 94 2.25 9.71 -4.35
CA PHE A 94 2.66 8.86 -3.24
C PHE A 94 3.84 7.93 -3.56
N TRP A 95 4.08 7.62 -4.83
CA TRP A 95 5.10 6.70 -5.31
C TRP A 95 6.38 7.41 -5.79
N GLY A 96 6.41 8.75 -5.76
CA GLY A 96 7.55 9.55 -6.21
C GLY A 96 7.52 9.93 -7.69
N SER A 97 6.39 9.74 -8.38
CA SER A 97 6.21 10.18 -9.77
C SER A 97 5.58 11.56 -9.84
N LYS A 98 6.00 12.41 -10.78
CA LYS A 98 5.39 13.73 -10.96
C LYS A 98 3.89 13.65 -11.24
N LEU A 99 3.11 14.45 -10.53
CA LEU A 99 1.65 14.49 -10.63
C LEU A 99 1.15 14.90 -12.01
N ASP A 100 1.93 15.60 -12.84
CA ASP A 100 1.56 15.98 -14.20
C ASP A 100 1.75 14.85 -15.21
N SER A 101 2.56 13.84 -14.88
CA SER A 101 2.83 12.70 -15.75
C SER A 101 1.57 11.88 -16.03
N LYS A 102 1.49 11.32 -17.24
CA LYS A 102 0.46 10.33 -17.63
C LYS A 102 0.62 8.99 -16.89
N THR A 103 1.84 8.68 -16.45
CA THR A 103 2.15 7.45 -15.71
C THR A 103 1.90 7.58 -14.20
N SER A 104 1.56 8.78 -13.71
CA SER A 104 1.27 8.99 -12.30
C SER A 104 -0.07 8.37 -11.91
N HIS A 105 -0.11 7.78 -10.72
CA HIS A 105 -1.34 7.27 -10.12
C HIS A 105 -2.23 8.38 -9.56
N LYS A 106 -1.75 9.64 -9.56
CA LYS A 106 -2.43 10.82 -9.00
C LYS A 106 -2.77 10.66 -7.50
N SER A 107 -2.09 9.74 -6.80
CA SER A 107 -2.25 9.49 -5.37
C SER A 107 -1.55 10.57 -4.55
N TYR A 108 -2.18 11.74 -4.40
CA TYR A 108 -1.59 12.87 -3.68
C TYR A 108 -1.63 12.69 -2.16
N ARG A 109 -0.48 12.36 -1.54
CA ARG A 109 -0.34 12.06 -0.10
C ARG A 109 0.98 12.59 0.51
N PRO A 110 1.30 13.89 0.35
CA PRO A 110 2.61 14.46 0.67
C PRO A 110 3.01 14.27 2.14
N LEU A 111 2.07 14.37 3.08
CA LEU A 111 2.38 14.23 4.50
C LEU A 111 2.75 12.79 4.86
N THR A 112 2.14 11.80 4.22
CA THR A 112 2.52 10.40 4.44
C THR A 112 3.94 10.15 3.96
N VAL A 113 4.29 10.60 2.74
CA VAL A 113 5.66 10.48 2.20
C VAL A 113 6.66 11.23 3.07
N LEU A 114 6.30 12.41 3.60
CA LEU A 114 7.13 13.15 4.55
C LEU A 114 7.44 12.31 5.81
N THR A 115 6.46 11.58 6.36
CA THR A 115 6.72 10.70 7.50
C THR A 115 7.60 9.50 7.14
N PHE A 116 7.54 8.98 5.91
CA PHE A 116 8.47 7.95 5.45
C PHE A 116 9.89 8.51 5.35
N ARG A 117 10.04 9.72 4.79
CA ARG A 117 11.33 10.41 4.69
C ARG A 117 11.95 10.66 6.06
N TRP A 118 11.19 11.16 7.03
CA TRP A 118 11.69 11.32 8.41
C TRP A 118 12.09 10.00 9.04
N ASN A 119 11.30 8.94 8.85
CA ASN A 119 11.64 7.61 9.35
C ASN A 119 12.93 7.07 8.70
N TYR A 120 13.11 7.26 7.40
CA TYR A 120 14.32 6.89 6.67
C TYR A 120 15.55 7.63 7.22
N MET A 121 15.42 8.95 7.46
CA MET A 121 16.49 9.78 8.02
C MET A 121 16.86 9.37 9.45
N LEU A 122 15.86 9.17 10.32
CA LEU A 122 16.08 8.84 11.72
C LEU A 122 16.69 7.46 11.92
N SER A 123 16.37 6.50 11.04
CA SER A 123 16.93 5.15 11.10
C SER A 123 18.25 5.00 10.34
N GLY A 124 18.66 6.02 9.57
CA GLY A 124 19.88 5.98 8.76
C GLY A 124 19.76 5.15 7.47
N GLY A 125 18.54 4.85 7.02
CA GLY A 125 18.30 4.05 5.81
C GLY A 125 16.90 3.45 5.74
N ALA A 126 16.69 2.54 4.77
CA ALA A 126 15.44 1.80 4.64
C ALA A 126 15.48 0.53 5.50
N PHE A 127 15.20 0.65 6.80
CA PHE A 127 15.12 -0.50 7.72
C PHE A 127 13.66 -0.90 7.99
N PRO A 128 13.14 -2.02 7.45
CA PRO A 128 11.73 -2.40 7.52
C PRO A 128 11.14 -2.34 8.94
N MET A 129 11.87 -2.91 9.91
CA MET A 129 11.46 -2.94 11.32
C MET A 129 11.09 -1.56 11.87
N SER A 130 11.85 -0.52 11.53
CA SER A 130 11.58 0.84 12.00
C SER A 130 10.24 1.37 11.49
N PHE A 131 9.89 1.05 10.23
CA PHE A 131 8.65 1.50 9.62
C PHE A 131 7.42 0.78 10.21
N HIS A 132 7.54 -0.53 10.44
CA HIS A 132 6.48 -1.31 11.08
C HIS A 132 6.22 -0.85 12.53
N ILE A 133 7.28 -0.58 13.31
CA ILE A 133 7.13 -0.08 14.69
C ILE A 133 6.31 1.22 14.71
N VAL A 134 6.61 2.16 13.82
CA VAL A 134 5.84 3.42 13.74
C VAL A 134 4.37 3.15 13.43
N ASN A 135 4.05 2.23 12.51
CA ASN A 135 2.65 1.90 12.20
C ASN A 135 1.94 1.25 13.39
N ILE A 136 2.59 0.32 14.09
CA ILE A 136 2.02 -0.33 15.31
C ILE A 136 1.72 0.72 16.38
N LEU A 137 2.66 1.66 16.63
CA LEU A 137 2.49 2.73 17.61
C LEU A 137 1.38 3.71 17.20
N LEU A 138 1.31 4.07 15.91
CA LEU A 138 0.25 4.92 15.37
C LEU A 138 -1.13 4.25 15.53
N HIS A 139 -1.25 2.95 15.27
CA HIS A 139 -2.49 2.21 15.50
C HIS A 139 -2.90 2.24 16.98
N GLY A 140 -1.96 1.97 17.90
CA GLY A 140 -2.20 2.07 19.34
C GLY A 140 -2.70 3.46 19.75
N LEU A 141 -2.08 4.53 19.23
CA LEU A 141 -2.51 5.91 19.48
C LEU A 141 -3.92 6.19 18.94
N VAL A 142 -4.21 5.74 17.72
CA VAL A 142 -5.54 5.88 17.11
C VAL A 142 -6.60 5.16 17.94
N CYS A 143 -6.33 3.95 18.43
CA CYS A 143 -7.26 3.21 19.30
C CYS A 143 -7.53 3.93 20.63
N VAL A 144 -6.52 4.55 21.23
CA VAL A 144 -6.68 5.38 22.44
C VAL A 144 -7.52 6.63 22.16
N LEU A 145 -7.32 7.30 21.02
CA LEU A 145 -8.15 8.43 20.62
C LEU A 145 -9.59 8.00 20.28
N MET A 146 -9.76 6.81 19.72
CA MET A 146 -11.08 6.24 19.48
C MET A 146 -11.83 5.92 20.79
N LEU A 147 -11.14 5.53 21.87
CA LEU A 147 -11.76 5.43 23.20
C LEU A 147 -12.38 6.77 23.62
N ALA A 148 -11.67 7.89 23.40
CA ALA A 148 -12.20 9.22 23.65
C ALA A 148 -13.44 9.53 22.78
N VAL A 149 -13.42 9.17 21.50
CA VAL A 149 -14.59 9.32 20.60
C VAL A 149 -15.77 8.49 21.09
N PHE A 150 -15.57 7.22 21.44
CA PHE A 150 -16.63 6.35 21.94
C PHE A 150 -17.21 6.85 23.26
N SER A 151 -16.38 7.36 24.17
CA SER A 151 -16.85 7.99 25.41
C SER A 151 -17.74 9.20 25.15
N LEU A 152 -17.38 10.05 24.18
CA LEU A 152 -18.21 11.21 23.83
C LEU A 152 -19.52 10.80 23.15
N VAL A 153 -19.46 9.86 22.20
CA VAL A 153 -20.65 9.42 21.45
C VAL A 153 -21.63 8.69 22.37
N LEU A 154 -21.16 7.77 23.22
CA LEU A 154 -22.02 6.92 24.05
C LEU A 154 -22.49 7.57 25.34
N SER A 155 -21.68 8.43 25.97
CA SER A 155 -21.99 9.03 27.27
C SER A 155 -22.18 10.55 27.23
N GLY A 156 -21.94 11.18 26.09
CA GLY A 156 -22.06 12.63 25.94
C GLY A 156 -20.93 13.41 26.61
N TYR A 157 -21.11 14.73 26.68
CA TYR A 157 -20.14 15.66 27.25
C TYR A 157 -20.36 15.78 28.77
N SER A 158 -19.34 15.50 29.58
CA SER A 158 -19.38 15.66 31.04
C SER A 158 -18.11 16.36 31.55
N ASN A 159 -18.28 17.26 32.52
CA ASN A 159 -17.21 18.07 33.10
C ASN A 159 -17.02 17.77 34.60
N ASN A 160 -15.80 17.93 35.10
CA ASN A 160 -15.54 17.95 36.54
C ASN A 160 -15.89 19.32 37.15
N ARG A 161 -16.07 19.36 38.48
CA ARG A 161 -16.34 20.60 39.25
C ARG A 161 -15.31 21.73 39.05
N GLU A 162 -14.13 21.42 38.50
CA GLU A 162 -13.06 22.39 38.16
C GLU A 162 -13.08 22.87 36.69
N GLY A 163 -14.08 22.52 35.89
CA GLY A 163 -14.17 22.96 34.49
C GLY A 163 -13.23 22.24 33.51
N ARG A 164 -12.40 21.31 34.00
CA ARG A 164 -11.51 20.48 33.15
C ARG A 164 -12.28 19.36 32.46
N TRP A 165 -11.90 19.14 31.20
CA TRP A 165 -12.44 18.09 30.36
C TRP A 165 -11.98 16.73 30.90
N MET A 166 -12.92 15.86 31.26
CA MET A 166 -12.61 14.48 31.60
C MET A 166 -13.32 13.57 30.63
N PHE A 167 -12.55 12.79 29.88
CA PHE A 167 -13.09 11.61 29.25
C PHE A 167 -13.40 10.59 30.34
N GLY A 168 -14.65 10.14 30.42
CA GLY A 168 -14.97 8.90 31.11
C GLY A 168 -14.43 7.71 30.30
N ALA A 169 -14.33 6.53 30.92
CA ALA A 169 -14.21 5.26 30.20
C ALA A 169 -15.34 4.31 30.64
N PRO A 170 -16.60 4.59 30.24
CA PRO A 170 -17.71 3.67 30.43
C PRO A 170 -17.39 2.29 29.86
N LYS A 171 -18.06 1.26 30.38
CA LYS A 171 -17.78 -0.12 29.99
C LYS A 171 -18.03 -0.35 28.50
N ALA A 172 -19.09 0.25 27.96
CA ALA A 172 -19.46 0.19 26.54
C ALA A 172 -18.40 0.86 25.66
N SER A 173 -17.88 2.02 26.07
CA SER A 173 -16.83 2.73 25.32
C SER A 173 -15.51 1.97 25.32
N LEU A 174 -15.14 1.39 26.47
CA LEU A 174 -13.99 0.50 26.58
C LEU A 174 -14.15 -0.71 25.65
N LEU A 175 -15.33 -1.34 25.65
CA LEU A 175 -15.61 -2.48 24.80
C LEU A 175 -15.54 -2.12 23.30
N CYS A 176 -16.13 -1.00 22.89
CA CYS A 176 -16.02 -0.51 21.51
C CYS A 176 -14.55 -0.30 21.11
N ALA A 177 -13.75 0.31 22.00
CA ALA A 177 -12.34 0.56 21.74
C ALA A 177 -11.52 -0.73 21.66
N VAL A 178 -11.79 -1.72 22.51
CA VAL A 178 -11.14 -3.04 22.45
C VAL A 178 -11.52 -3.76 21.17
N LEU A 179 -12.81 -3.82 20.81
CA LEU A 179 -13.28 -4.47 19.57
C LEU A 179 -12.68 -3.81 18.33
N PHE A 180 -12.57 -2.48 18.32
CA PHE A 180 -11.89 -1.75 17.26
C PHE A 180 -10.40 -2.12 17.22
N ALA A 181 -9.70 -2.07 18.35
CA ALA A 181 -8.28 -2.38 18.43
C ALA A 181 -7.90 -3.80 17.94
N VAL A 182 -8.77 -4.79 18.16
CA VAL A 182 -8.48 -6.18 17.78
C VAL A 182 -8.99 -6.57 16.39
N HIS A 183 -9.69 -5.68 15.68
CA HIS A 183 -10.43 -6.05 14.46
C HIS A 183 -9.49 -6.44 13.29
N PRO A 184 -9.63 -7.63 12.67
CA PRO A 184 -8.68 -8.10 11.65
C PRO A 184 -8.67 -7.32 10.33
N VAL A 185 -9.73 -6.56 10.03
CA VAL A 185 -9.74 -5.68 8.84
C VAL A 185 -8.64 -4.60 8.92
N HIS A 186 -8.09 -4.33 10.10
CA HIS A 186 -7.01 -3.36 10.28
C HIS A 186 -5.65 -3.88 9.83
N THR A 187 -5.50 -5.18 9.55
CA THR A 187 -4.17 -5.75 9.29
C THR A 187 -3.47 -5.13 8.08
N GLU A 188 -4.15 -4.85 6.97
CA GLU A 188 -3.50 -4.15 5.83
C GLU A 188 -2.98 -2.78 6.24
N SER A 189 -3.78 -1.99 6.98
CA SER A 189 -3.42 -0.65 7.44
C SER A 189 -2.29 -0.62 8.47
N VAL A 190 -2.13 -1.67 9.27
CA VAL A 190 -1.11 -1.73 10.35
C VAL A 190 0.14 -2.50 9.93
N ALA A 191 -0.02 -3.71 9.38
CA ALA A 191 1.08 -4.58 9.03
C ALA A 191 1.78 -4.14 7.73
N GLY A 192 1.05 -3.67 6.72
CA GLY A 192 1.64 -3.07 5.52
C GLY A 192 2.22 -1.69 5.81
N ILE A 193 3.44 -1.39 5.34
CA ILE A 193 4.10 -0.10 5.62
C ILE A 193 3.32 1.04 4.96
N VAL A 194 2.86 0.84 3.71
CA VAL A 194 2.01 1.78 2.97
C VAL A 194 0.70 2.12 3.71
N GLY A 195 0.22 1.22 4.58
CA GLY A 195 -0.92 1.44 5.48
C GLY A 195 -0.80 2.65 6.41
N ARG A 196 0.42 3.21 6.56
CA ARG A 196 0.66 4.48 7.28
C ARG A 196 -0.24 5.62 6.80
N ALA A 197 -0.63 5.63 5.52
CA ALA A 197 -1.59 6.60 4.99
C ALA A 197 -2.93 6.55 5.74
N ASP A 198 -3.42 5.34 6.05
CA ASP A 198 -4.69 5.13 6.75
C ASP A 198 -4.60 5.57 8.20
N LEU A 199 -3.51 5.21 8.87
CA LEU A 199 -3.29 5.50 10.29
C LEU A 199 -3.14 7.00 10.53
N LEU A 200 -2.36 7.70 9.70
CA LEU A 200 -2.23 9.16 9.80
C LEU A 200 -3.52 9.88 9.41
N CYS A 201 -4.21 9.40 8.38
CA CYS A 201 -5.53 9.91 8.01
C CYS A 201 -6.49 9.79 9.20
N ALA A 202 -6.57 8.62 9.83
CA ALA A 202 -7.43 8.37 10.99
C ALA A 202 -7.04 9.21 12.20
N LEU A 203 -5.74 9.37 12.48
CA LEU A 203 -5.24 10.23 13.56
C LEU A 203 -5.76 11.67 13.41
N PHE A 204 -5.51 12.30 12.26
CA PHE A 204 -5.95 13.68 12.03
C PHE A 204 -7.46 13.81 11.88
N PHE A 205 -8.13 12.79 11.34
CA PHE A 205 -9.60 12.70 11.28
C PHE A 205 -10.20 12.76 12.69
N ILE A 206 -9.70 11.93 13.61
CA ILE A 206 -10.22 11.87 14.98
C ILE A 206 -9.92 13.17 15.72
N LEU A 207 -8.70 13.71 15.59
CA LEU A 207 -8.35 15.00 16.19
C LEU A 207 -9.22 16.15 15.66
N SER A 208 -9.49 16.18 14.34
CA SER A 208 -10.40 17.14 13.72
C SER A 208 -11.81 17.03 14.30
N PHE A 209 -12.34 15.81 14.44
CA PHE A 209 -13.65 15.57 15.03
C PHE A 209 -13.71 16.00 16.51
N LEU A 210 -12.71 15.65 17.33
CA LEU A 210 -12.65 16.06 18.73
C LEU A 210 -12.56 17.59 18.88
N CYS A 211 -11.78 18.26 18.04
CA CYS A 211 -11.70 19.73 18.01
C CYS A 211 -13.04 20.36 17.60
N TYR A 212 -13.74 19.76 16.64
CA TYR A 212 -15.07 20.21 16.22
C TYR A 212 -16.08 20.13 17.36
N ILE A 213 -16.14 18.98 18.06
CA ILE A 213 -16.99 18.80 19.24
C ILE A 213 -16.66 19.86 20.29
N ARG A 214 -15.37 20.06 20.57
CA ARG A 214 -14.91 21.09 21.52
C ARG A 214 -15.34 22.50 21.13
N SER A 215 -15.36 22.81 19.82
CA SER A 215 -15.82 24.11 19.33
C SER A 215 -17.29 24.38 19.66
N CYS A 216 -18.13 23.35 19.61
CA CYS A 216 -19.56 23.45 19.84
C CYS A 216 -19.94 23.38 21.33
N CYS A 217 -19.12 22.71 22.16
CA CYS A 217 -19.43 22.51 23.58
C CYS A 217 -18.85 23.59 24.52
N GLN A 218 -18.16 24.61 24.00
CA GLN A 218 -17.52 25.64 24.85
C GLN A 218 -18.55 26.46 25.67
N ASP A 219 -19.76 26.69 25.16
CA ASP A 219 -20.79 27.48 25.85
C ASP A 219 -21.73 26.65 26.74
N ILE A 220 -21.77 25.32 26.55
CA ILE A 220 -22.52 24.39 27.41
C ILE A 220 -21.95 24.40 28.85
N LEU A 221 -20.75 24.94 29.03
CA LEU A 221 -20.03 25.09 30.29
C LEU A 221 -20.62 26.15 31.24
N TYR A 222 -21.46 27.08 30.76
CA TYR A 222 -21.89 28.24 31.56
C TYR A 222 -23.36 28.22 32.00
N GLN A 223 -24.19 27.31 31.48
CA GLN A 223 -25.59 27.19 31.88
C GLN A 223 -25.81 25.90 32.67
N SER A 224 -25.60 25.99 33.99
CA SER A 224 -26.14 25.02 34.93
C SER A 224 -27.62 25.28 35.13
N ASN A 225 -28.40 24.23 34.92
CA ASN A 225 -29.83 24.08 35.22
C ASN A 225 -30.77 24.45 34.08
N ASP A 226 -31.30 23.38 33.50
CA ASP A 226 -32.55 23.26 32.74
C ASP A 226 -32.62 23.69 31.27
N THR A 227 -33.11 22.74 30.46
CA THR A 227 -33.57 22.83 29.06
C THR A 227 -32.53 23.14 27.97
N LEU A 228 -31.81 22.10 27.57
CA LEU A 228 -31.65 21.63 26.18
C LEU A 228 -31.73 22.69 25.06
N CYS A 229 -30.79 23.64 25.02
CA CYS A 229 -30.64 24.53 23.87
C CYS A 229 -29.37 24.18 23.09
N CYS A 230 -29.48 24.07 21.77
CA CYS A 230 -28.35 24.03 20.85
C CYS A 230 -27.40 25.22 21.15
N PRO A 231 -26.08 25.06 20.99
CA PRO A 231 -25.14 26.13 21.30
C PRO A 231 -25.43 27.37 20.44
N LYS A 232 -25.71 28.50 21.11
CA LYS A 232 -26.00 29.78 20.47
C LYS A 232 -24.74 30.36 19.81
N THR A 233 -23.59 30.15 20.43
CA THR A 233 -22.27 30.54 19.92
C THR A 233 -21.36 29.31 19.82
N PHE A 234 -20.24 29.44 19.12
CA PHE A 234 -19.24 28.38 19.02
C PHE A 234 -17.84 29.00 18.98
N SER A 235 -16.84 28.22 19.38
CA SER A 235 -15.46 28.69 19.43
C SER A 235 -14.83 28.65 18.04
N LEU A 236 -14.66 29.83 17.43
CA LEU A 236 -14.04 29.96 16.12
C LEU A 236 -12.62 29.37 16.09
N GLY A 237 -11.84 29.51 17.16
CA GLY A 237 -10.47 28.97 17.23
C GLY A 237 -10.43 27.44 17.13
N TRP A 238 -11.25 26.74 17.92
CA TRP A 238 -11.34 25.27 17.85
C TRP A 238 -11.96 24.79 16.53
N PHE A 239 -12.90 25.54 15.97
CA PHE A 239 -13.48 25.25 14.66
C PHE A 239 -12.43 25.37 13.55
N CYS A 240 -11.66 26.46 13.50
CA CYS A 240 -10.57 26.64 12.54
C CYS A 240 -9.50 25.55 12.69
N LEU A 241 -9.13 25.19 13.92
CA LEU A 241 -8.19 24.09 14.17
C LEU A 241 -8.73 22.75 13.63
N SER A 242 -10.03 22.47 13.83
CA SER A 242 -10.68 21.29 13.26
C SER A 242 -10.57 21.26 11.73
N MET A 243 -10.77 22.39 11.07
CA MET A 243 -10.67 22.52 9.61
C MET A 243 -9.23 22.33 9.11
N VAL A 244 -8.23 22.87 9.82
CA VAL A 244 -6.81 22.63 9.50
C VAL A 244 -6.48 21.13 9.64
N LEU A 245 -6.91 20.48 10.73
CA LEU A 245 -6.72 19.05 10.94
C LEU A 245 -7.43 18.19 9.87
N CYS A 246 -8.60 18.62 9.39
CA CYS A 246 -9.25 18.01 8.23
C CYS A 246 -8.37 18.10 6.99
N GLY A 247 -7.77 19.27 6.70
CA GLY A 247 -6.81 19.45 5.63
C GLY A 247 -5.61 18.52 5.76
N LEU A 248 -5.02 18.40 6.96
CA LEU A 248 -3.91 17.49 7.23
C LEU A 248 -4.31 16.02 7.02
N SER A 249 -5.52 15.62 7.44
CA SER A 249 -6.05 14.28 7.19
C SER A 249 -6.15 13.99 5.68
N VAL A 250 -6.66 14.94 4.89
CA VAL A 250 -6.76 14.85 3.43
C VAL A 250 -5.39 14.74 2.76
N LEU A 251 -4.37 15.43 3.26
CA LEU A 251 -2.99 15.35 2.77
C LEU A 251 -2.29 14.03 3.13
N CYS A 252 -2.83 13.24 4.06
CA CYS A 252 -2.41 11.86 4.31
C CYS A 252 -3.19 10.87 3.43
N LYS A 253 -4.51 11.06 3.30
CA LYS A 253 -5.37 10.25 2.43
C LYS A 253 -6.67 10.96 2.10
N GLU A 254 -7.16 10.80 0.88
CA GLU A 254 -8.42 11.35 0.35
C GLU A 254 -9.64 11.12 1.26
N GLN A 255 -9.69 9.99 1.95
CA GLN A 255 -10.78 9.62 2.85
C GLN A 255 -10.95 10.62 4.02
N GLY A 256 -9.92 11.39 4.36
CA GLY A 256 -9.95 12.37 5.44
C GLY A 256 -11.05 13.42 5.33
N ILE A 257 -11.49 13.74 4.10
CA ILE A 257 -12.55 14.73 3.86
C ILE A 257 -13.90 14.33 4.49
N THR A 258 -14.10 13.04 4.71
CA THR A 258 -15.35 12.49 5.26
C THR A 258 -15.60 12.92 6.71
N VAL A 259 -14.59 13.47 7.41
CA VAL A 259 -14.75 14.04 8.76
C VAL A 259 -15.78 15.17 8.78
N ILE A 260 -15.89 15.96 7.71
CA ILE A 260 -16.87 17.04 7.59
C ILE A 260 -18.29 16.49 7.67
N GLY A 261 -18.54 15.35 7.01
CA GLY A 261 -19.83 14.66 7.07
C GLY A 261 -20.13 14.12 8.47
N ILE A 262 -19.13 13.54 9.15
CA ILE A 262 -19.28 13.06 10.53
C ILE A 262 -19.53 14.21 11.51
N CYS A 263 -18.82 15.32 11.38
CA CYS A 263 -19.06 16.55 12.16
C CYS A 263 -20.49 17.06 11.96
N SER A 264 -20.96 17.14 10.72
CA SER A 264 -22.33 17.56 10.40
C SER A 264 -23.39 16.64 11.01
N VAL A 265 -23.24 15.32 10.86
CA VAL A 265 -24.17 14.37 11.48
C VAL A 265 -24.17 14.50 13.00
N TYR A 266 -23.00 14.60 13.63
CA TYR A 266 -22.90 14.78 15.08
C TYR A 266 -23.54 16.09 15.55
N ASP A 267 -23.33 17.19 14.82
CA ASP A 267 -23.92 18.50 15.14
C ASP A 267 -25.46 18.44 15.08
N ILE A 268 -26.03 17.87 14.02
CA ILE A 268 -27.48 17.78 13.85
C ILE A 268 -28.10 16.80 14.87
N ILE A 269 -27.53 15.60 14.96
CA ILE A 269 -28.16 14.47 15.67
C ILE A 269 -27.83 14.50 17.16
N VAL A 270 -26.58 14.73 17.55
CA VAL A 270 -26.13 14.62 18.95
C VAL A 270 -26.20 15.96 19.67
N ILE A 271 -25.67 17.04 19.06
CA ILE A 271 -25.65 18.37 19.67
C ILE A 271 -27.04 19.00 19.61
N CYS A 272 -27.62 19.11 18.41
CA CYS A 272 -28.92 19.75 18.21
C CYS A 272 -30.10 18.85 18.52
N LYS A 273 -29.87 17.54 18.71
CA LYS A 273 -30.91 16.55 19.07
C LYS A 273 -32.10 16.56 18.11
N ILE A 274 -31.84 16.85 16.83
CA ILE A 274 -32.86 16.85 15.78
C ILE A 274 -33.12 15.40 15.38
N ASP A 275 -34.28 14.87 15.75
CA ASP A 275 -34.72 13.54 15.34
C ASP A 275 -35.29 13.56 13.92
N VAL A 276 -34.43 13.43 12.91
CA VAL A 276 -34.80 13.41 11.48
C VAL A 276 -35.84 12.32 11.17
N LEU A 277 -35.70 11.13 11.76
CA LEU A 277 -36.65 10.02 11.57
C LEU A 277 -38.00 10.26 12.28
N ARG A 278 -38.04 11.09 13.33
CA ARG A 278 -39.30 11.47 14.00
C ARG A 278 -40.10 12.48 13.17
N LEU A 279 -39.43 13.37 12.45
CA LEU A 279 -40.06 14.27 11.47
C LEU A 279 -40.74 13.47 10.34
N LEU A 280 -40.19 12.31 9.95
CA LEU A 280 -40.80 11.41 8.99
C LEU A 280 -42.04 10.68 9.54
N ARG A 281 -42.07 10.30 10.84
CA ARG A 281 -43.28 9.74 11.48
C ARG A 281 -44.49 10.69 11.39
N LEU A 282 -44.26 12.00 11.49
CA LEU A 282 -45.33 13.01 11.43
C LEU A 282 -45.96 13.13 10.04
N LYS A 283 -45.27 12.70 8.96
CA LYS A 283 -45.82 12.69 7.59
C LYS A 283 -46.55 11.39 7.23
N THR A 284 -46.27 10.29 7.91
CA THR A 284 -46.91 8.99 7.66
C THR A 284 -48.14 8.72 8.54
N SER A 285 -48.25 9.39 9.69
CA SER A 285 -49.44 9.33 10.55
C SER A 285 -50.44 10.42 10.19
N GLY A 286 -50.92 10.39 8.94
CA GLY A 286 -52.02 11.23 8.47
C GLY A 286 -53.37 10.58 8.76
N LYS A 287 -53.77 10.52 10.04
CA LYS A 287 -55.15 10.47 10.58
C LYS A 287 -55.16 9.76 11.94
N ASN A 288 -55.83 10.43 12.88
CA ASN A 288 -56.23 9.98 14.20
C ASN A 288 -55.10 9.84 15.23
N ASP A 289 -54.87 10.94 15.95
CA ASP A 289 -54.85 10.92 17.42
C ASP A 289 -55.22 12.33 17.90
N SER A 290 -56.52 12.54 18.05
CA SER A 290 -57.08 13.62 18.85
C SER A 290 -57.20 13.07 20.26
N GLU A 291 -56.22 13.37 21.13
CA GLU A 291 -56.36 13.54 22.58
C GLU A 291 -54.98 13.57 23.25
N GLY A 292 -54.61 14.72 23.79
CA GLY A 292 -53.32 14.94 24.47
C GLY A 292 -52.86 16.38 24.34
N SER A 293 -53.40 17.24 25.19
CA SER A 293 -53.10 18.68 25.30
C SER A 293 -51.61 19.03 25.10
N PRO A 294 -51.28 20.06 24.28
CA PRO A 294 -49.91 20.57 24.20
C PRO A 294 -49.64 21.37 25.47
N SER A 295 -49.03 20.76 26.48
CA SER A 295 -48.51 21.49 27.62
C SER A 295 -47.37 22.39 27.14
N ASN A 296 -47.64 23.69 27.25
CA ASN A 296 -46.76 24.83 27.06
C ASN A 296 -45.27 24.54 27.38
N ASN A 297 -44.49 24.25 26.35
CA ASN A 297 -43.13 24.74 26.23
C ASN A 297 -43.10 25.62 24.99
N LYS A 298 -43.30 26.92 25.18
CA LYS A 298 -42.83 27.93 24.24
C LYS A 298 -41.31 27.73 24.14
N GLN A 299 -40.87 26.86 23.23
CA GLN A 299 -39.49 26.85 22.77
C GLN A 299 -39.23 28.26 22.27
N ASP A 300 -38.29 28.91 22.93
CA ASP A 300 -37.85 30.26 22.61
C ASP A 300 -37.45 30.29 21.14
N LEU A 301 -38.32 30.88 20.31
CA LEU A 301 -38.18 31.05 18.87
C LEU A 301 -37.15 32.13 18.52
N SER A 302 -36.10 32.27 19.35
CA SER A 302 -34.91 32.98 18.91
C SER A 302 -34.25 32.11 17.84
N GLY A 303 -34.33 32.54 16.58
CA GLY A 303 -33.65 31.89 15.45
C GLY A 303 -32.12 31.88 15.58
N GLU A 304 -31.54 32.30 16.69
CA GLU A 304 -30.09 32.39 16.92
C GLU A 304 -29.40 31.03 16.97
N TRP A 305 -29.99 30.04 17.61
CA TRP A 305 -29.41 28.69 17.64
C TRP A 305 -29.43 28.04 16.25
N PHE A 306 -30.51 28.25 15.50
CA PHE A 306 -30.66 27.76 14.13
C PHE A 306 -29.71 28.52 13.18
N LYS A 307 -29.60 29.84 13.34
CA LYS A 307 -28.58 30.66 12.67
C LYS A 307 -27.18 30.14 12.95
N SER A 308 -26.84 29.84 14.21
CA SER A 308 -25.54 29.29 14.59
C SER A 308 -25.26 27.94 13.94
N LEU A 309 -26.25 27.03 13.94
CA LEU A 309 -26.18 25.75 13.23
C LEU A 309 -25.95 25.94 11.72
N CYS A 310 -26.73 26.83 11.08
CA CYS A 310 -26.59 27.16 9.67
C CYS A 310 -25.21 27.73 9.36
N VAL A 311 -24.71 28.66 10.18
CA VAL A 311 -23.38 29.25 10.03
C VAL A 311 -22.30 28.17 10.08
N ARG A 312 -22.32 27.29 11.09
CA ARG A 312 -21.35 26.18 11.17
C ARG A 312 -21.40 25.27 9.94
N HIS A 313 -22.60 24.93 9.45
CA HIS A 313 -22.76 24.08 8.27
C HIS A 313 -22.31 24.77 6.98
N VAL A 314 -22.60 26.06 6.81
CA VAL A 314 -22.08 26.85 5.69
C VAL A 314 -20.56 26.86 5.71
N PHE A 315 -19.93 27.08 6.88
CA PHE A 315 -18.47 27.01 7.01
C PHE A 315 -17.92 25.61 6.71
N LEU A 316 -18.56 24.55 7.20
CA LEU A 316 -18.19 23.16 6.90
C LEU A 316 -18.22 22.87 5.40
N VAL A 317 -19.30 23.27 4.71
CA VAL A 317 -19.47 23.07 3.27
C VAL A 317 -18.46 23.89 2.48
N ILE A 318 -18.32 25.18 2.77
CA ILE A 318 -17.35 26.06 2.09
C ILE A 318 -15.93 25.51 2.26
N THR A 319 -15.56 25.09 3.46
CA THR A 319 -14.23 24.54 3.72
C THR A 319 -14.03 23.23 2.99
N GLY A 320 -14.99 22.30 3.06
CA GLY A 320 -14.92 21.02 2.37
C GLY A 320 -14.78 21.19 0.85
N MET A 321 -15.59 22.07 0.26
CA MET A 321 -15.50 22.40 -1.16
C MET A 321 -14.16 23.05 -1.51
N SER A 322 -13.65 23.95 -0.66
CA SER A 322 -12.35 24.59 -0.87
C SER A 322 -11.20 23.58 -0.88
N ILE A 323 -11.20 22.64 0.07
CA ILE A 323 -10.20 21.56 0.13
C ILE A 323 -10.29 20.65 -1.10
N LEU A 324 -11.50 20.25 -1.50
CA LEU A 324 -11.72 19.40 -2.68
C LEU A 324 -11.28 20.09 -3.97
N VAL A 325 -11.63 21.37 -4.16
CA VAL A 325 -11.23 22.17 -5.34
C VAL A 325 -9.71 22.36 -5.36
N ALA A 326 -9.09 22.69 -4.22
CA ALA A 326 -7.64 22.81 -4.13
C ALA A 326 -6.95 21.51 -4.52
N ARG A 327 -7.41 20.38 -3.96
CA ARG A 327 -6.88 19.05 -4.29
C ARG A 327 -7.06 18.69 -5.76
N TRP A 328 -8.25 18.92 -6.32
CA TRP A 328 -8.55 18.67 -7.73
C TRP A 328 -7.61 19.45 -8.66
N ARG A 329 -7.35 20.72 -8.35
CA ARG A 329 -6.41 21.57 -9.10
C ARG A 329 -4.98 21.03 -9.03
N ILE A 330 -4.50 20.64 -7.84
CA ILE A 330 -3.16 20.07 -7.65
C ILE A 330 -2.99 18.78 -8.44
N MET A 331 -4.03 17.94 -8.51
CA MET A 331 -4.01 16.67 -9.25
C MET A 331 -4.10 16.83 -10.78
N GLY A 332 -4.01 18.04 -11.31
CA GLY A 332 -4.05 18.29 -12.76
C GLY A 332 -5.45 18.29 -13.37
N SER A 333 -6.49 18.44 -12.53
CA SER A 333 -7.89 18.58 -12.94
C SER A 333 -8.50 17.47 -13.80
N ALA A 334 -7.92 16.26 -13.74
CA ALA A 334 -8.43 15.08 -14.41
C ALA A 334 -8.63 13.94 -13.39
N PRO A 335 -9.73 13.19 -13.48
CA PRO A 335 -9.89 11.99 -12.65
C PRO A 335 -8.87 10.91 -13.07
N PRO A 336 -8.46 10.04 -12.14
CA PRO A 336 -7.67 8.88 -12.49
C PRO A 336 -8.45 7.95 -13.43
N VAL A 337 -7.76 7.43 -14.44
CA VAL A 337 -8.33 6.45 -15.37
C VAL A 337 -8.11 5.05 -14.77
N PHE A 338 -9.20 4.38 -14.42
CA PHE A 338 -9.16 3.00 -13.95
C PHE A 338 -9.29 2.03 -15.12
N GLN A 339 -8.62 0.88 -15.02
CA GLN A 339 -8.68 -0.17 -16.01
C GLN A 339 -9.79 -1.18 -15.66
N VAL A 340 -10.22 -1.97 -16.65
CA VAL A 340 -11.28 -2.98 -16.46
C VAL A 340 -10.90 -3.98 -15.38
N PHE A 341 -9.64 -4.40 -15.35
CA PHE A 341 -9.15 -5.38 -14.38
C PHE A 341 -9.07 -4.84 -12.93
N ASP A 342 -9.03 -3.52 -12.72
CA ASP A 342 -9.00 -2.92 -11.38
C ASP A 342 -10.36 -3.11 -10.68
N ASN A 343 -11.44 -2.87 -11.43
CA ASN A 343 -12.81 -3.05 -10.96
C ASN A 343 -13.74 -3.39 -12.15
N PRO A 344 -13.85 -4.68 -12.51
CA PRO A 344 -14.59 -5.08 -13.71
C PRO A 344 -16.10 -4.83 -13.59
N HIS A 345 -16.61 -4.75 -12.36
CA HIS A 345 -18.04 -4.57 -12.07
C HIS A 345 -18.51 -3.21 -12.56
N SER A 346 -17.62 -2.21 -12.49
CA SER A 346 -17.92 -0.86 -12.97
C SER A 346 -18.02 -0.76 -14.49
N PHE A 347 -17.50 -1.74 -15.24
CA PHE A 347 -17.49 -1.75 -16.71
C PHE A 347 -18.58 -2.65 -17.32
N VAL A 348 -19.48 -3.21 -16.50
CA VAL A 348 -20.65 -3.93 -17.00
C VAL A 348 -21.54 -3.00 -17.83
N ASN A 349 -21.85 -3.43 -19.06
CA ASN A 349 -22.62 -2.64 -20.03
C ASN A 349 -24.06 -2.37 -19.55
N ASN A 350 -24.73 -3.38 -18.99
CA ASN A 350 -26.09 -3.24 -18.48
C ASN A 350 -26.08 -2.48 -17.14
N THR A 351 -26.72 -1.32 -17.11
CA THR A 351 -26.78 -0.45 -15.92
C THR A 351 -27.45 -1.12 -14.72
N LEU A 352 -28.49 -1.92 -14.91
CA LEU A 352 -29.16 -2.62 -13.81
C LEU A 352 -28.26 -3.70 -13.21
N LEU A 353 -27.62 -4.52 -14.05
CA LEU A 353 -26.65 -5.52 -13.59
C LEU A 353 -25.43 -4.86 -12.93
N ARG A 354 -24.96 -3.73 -13.46
CA ARG A 354 -23.89 -2.93 -12.83
C ARG A 354 -24.28 -2.48 -11.42
N THR A 355 -25.48 -1.92 -11.25
CA THR A 355 -25.98 -1.53 -9.93
C THR A 355 -26.13 -2.72 -8.99
N LEU A 356 -26.62 -3.88 -9.47
CA LEU A 356 -26.70 -5.09 -8.66
C LEU A 356 -25.32 -5.58 -8.22
N ASN A 357 -24.33 -5.55 -9.12
CA ASN A 357 -22.95 -5.87 -8.79
C ASN A 357 -22.40 -4.92 -7.71
N TYR A 358 -22.63 -3.60 -7.79
CA TYR A 358 -22.21 -2.68 -6.73
C TYR A 358 -22.85 -3.02 -5.38
N ASN A 359 -24.15 -3.35 -5.37
CA ASN A 359 -24.83 -3.76 -4.15
C ASN A 359 -24.30 -5.08 -3.57
N TYR A 360 -23.90 -6.01 -4.46
CA TYR A 360 -23.22 -7.22 -4.03
C TYR A 360 -21.87 -6.92 -3.38
N LEU A 361 -21.10 -5.95 -3.93
CA LEU A 361 -19.88 -5.48 -3.30
C LEU A 361 -20.14 -4.84 -1.93
N TYR A 362 -21.24 -4.10 -1.76
CA TYR A 362 -21.62 -3.57 -0.44
C TYR A 362 -21.90 -4.69 0.55
N ALA A 363 -22.62 -5.74 0.11
CA ALA A 363 -22.89 -6.91 0.94
C ALA A 363 -21.59 -7.62 1.36
N LEU A 364 -20.62 -7.75 0.45
CA LEU A 364 -19.30 -8.33 0.76
C LEU A 364 -18.48 -7.46 1.73
N ASN A 365 -18.47 -6.13 1.56
CA ASN A 365 -17.78 -5.24 2.50
C ASN A 365 -18.42 -5.30 3.90
N CYS A 366 -19.75 -5.35 3.99
CA CYS A 366 -20.45 -5.58 5.25
C CYS A 366 -20.13 -6.97 5.84
N TRP A 367 -20.05 -8.01 5.00
CA TRP A 367 -19.71 -9.36 5.44
C TRP A 367 -18.30 -9.43 6.02
N ILE A 368 -17.32 -8.73 5.45
CA ILE A 368 -15.94 -8.72 5.97
C ILE A 368 -15.85 -8.04 7.34
N LEU A 369 -16.71 -7.07 7.65
CA LEU A 369 -16.81 -6.52 9.01
C LEU A 369 -17.35 -7.54 10.01
N VAL A 370 -18.30 -8.39 9.60
CA VAL A 370 -18.90 -9.41 10.47
C VAL A 370 -18.01 -10.65 10.60
N ASN A 371 -17.44 -11.13 9.49
CA ASN A 371 -16.63 -12.33 9.38
C ASN A 371 -15.35 -12.04 8.58
N PRO A 372 -14.30 -11.50 9.23
CA PRO A 372 -13.03 -11.12 8.60
C PRO A 372 -12.11 -12.32 8.36
N TRP A 373 -12.66 -13.47 7.95
CA TRP A 373 -11.87 -14.63 7.55
C TRP A 373 -11.29 -14.44 6.14
N TRP A 374 -12.09 -13.90 5.23
CA TRP A 374 -11.77 -13.72 3.82
C TRP A 374 -11.11 -12.35 3.57
N LEU A 375 -9.81 -12.26 3.85
CA LEU A 375 -9.00 -11.05 3.68
C LEU A 375 -7.91 -11.29 2.62
N CYS A 376 -7.72 -10.35 1.71
CA CYS A 376 -6.73 -10.39 0.64
C CYS A 376 -5.95 -9.07 0.57
N PHE A 377 -4.68 -9.12 0.18
CA PHE A 377 -3.88 -7.91 0.02
C PHE A 377 -4.26 -7.14 -1.27
N ASP A 378 -4.93 -7.80 -2.21
CA ASP A 378 -5.36 -7.22 -3.48
C ASP A 378 -6.66 -7.86 -3.98
N TRP A 379 -7.64 -7.03 -4.31
CA TRP A 379 -8.98 -7.41 -4.76
C TRP A 379 -9.22 -7.14 -6.26
N SER A 380 -8.19 -6.81 -7.03
CA SER A 380 -8.24 -6.64 -8.48
C SER A 380 -8.24 -7.98 -9.24
N MET A 381 -8.22 -7.91 -10.57
CA MET A 381 -7.83 -9.00 -11.47
C MET A 381 -8.65 -10.30 -11.29
N GLY A 382 -9.98 -10.15 -11.15
CA GLY A 382 -10.90 -11.29 -11.09
C GLY A 382 -11.13 -11.88 -9.69
N SER A 383 -10.74 -11.17 -8.63
CA SER A 383 -10.93 -11.62 -7.24
C SER A 383 -12.40 -11.90 -6.87
N VAL A 384 -13.32 -11.08 -7.39
CA VAL A 384 -14.77 -11.30 -7.28
C VAL A 384 -15.33 -11.49 -8.69
N PRO A 385 -15.97 -12.61 -9.02
CA PRO A 385 -16.59 -12.80 -10.33
C PRO A 385 -17.79 -11.87 -10.51
N ILE A 386 -18.00 -11.38 -11.74
CA ILE A 386 -19.15 -10.52 -12.07
C ILE A 386 -20.45 -11.34 -11.99
N ILE A 387 -21.55 -10.71 -11.57
CA ILE A 387 -22.91 -11.26 -11.71
C ILE A 387 -23.43 -10.88 -13.10
N GLU A 388 -23.62 -11.89 -13.96
CA GLU A 388 -24.04 -11.72 -15.36
C GLU A 388 -25.55 -11.95 -15.58
N SER A 389 -26.23 -12.60 -14.62
CA SER A 389 -27.65 -12.98 -14.72
C SER A 389 -28.44 -12.60 -13.46
N PHE A 390 -29.73 -12.33 -13.63
CA PHE A 390 -30.69 -12.10 -12.54
C PHE A 390 -31.04 -13.38 -11.77
N SER A 391 -30.68 -14.56 -12.29
CA SER A 391 -30.87 -15.85 -11.61
C SER A 391 -29.68 -16.25 -10.73
N ASP A 392 -28.66 -15.40 -10.60
CA ASP A 392 -27.46 -15.70 -9.83
C ASP A 392 -27.79 -15.78 -8.33
N PRO A 393 -27.46 -16.88 -7.63
CA PRO A 393 -27.79 -17.06 -6.21
C PRO A 393 -27.10 -16.02 -5.32
N ARG A 394 -26.02 -15.38 -5.76
CA ARG A 394 -25.32 -14.33 -5.00
C ARG A 394 -26.21 -13.10 -4.76
N LEU A 395 -27.26 -12.91 -5.56
CA LEU A 395 -28.27 -11.87 -5.33
C LEU A 395 -29.07 -12.07 -4.02
N LEU A 396 -29.08 -13.29 -3.45
CA LEU A 396 -29.62 -13.54 -2.11
C LEU A 396 -28.88 -12.71 -1.05
N ALA A 397 -27.56 -12.50 -1.19
CA ALA A 397 -26.79 -11.66 -0.27
C ALA A 397 -27.19 -10.18 -0.37
N VAL A 398 -27.50 -9.71 -1.58
CA VAL A 398 -28.00 -8.34 -1.81
C VAL A 398 -29.37 -8.16 -1.15
N MET A 399 -30.27 -9.12 -1.32
CA MET A 399 -31.58 -9.08 -0.67
C MET A 399 -31.44 -9.14 0.85
N ALA A 400 -30.58 -10.03 1.38
CA ALA A 400 -30.32 -10.13 2.82
C ALA A 400 -29.79 -8.81 3.41
N LEU A 401 -28.88 -8.13 2.71
CA LEU A 401 -28.36 -6.82 3.12
C LEU A 401 -29.49 -5.80 3.26
N TRP A 402 -30.29 -5.61 2.20
CA TRP A 402 -31.33 -4.57 2.19
C TRP A 402 -32.51 -4.90 3.10
N VAL A 403 -32.91 -6.17 3.21
CA VAL A 403 -33.91 -6.60 4.19
C VAL A 403 -33.40 -6.38 5.61
N GLY A 404 -32.14 -6.70 5.90
CA GLY A 404 -31.51 -6.44 7.20
C GLY A 404 -31.46 -4.96 7.56
N ILE A 405 -31.09 -4.10 6.60
CA ILE A 405 -31.09 -2.64 6.77
C ILE A 405 -32.52 -2.14 7.01
N ALA A 406 -33.49 -2.55 6.18
CA ALA A 406 -34.89 -2.14 6.31
C ALA A 406 -35.48 -2.57 7.65
N PHE A 407 -35.23 -3.80 8.09
CA PHE A 407 -35.65 -4.31 9.39
C PHE A 407 -35.02 -3.52 10.54
N THR A 408 -33.72 -3.22 10.46
CA THR A 408 -33.01 -2.44 11.48
C THR A 408 -33.56 -1.02 11.57
N LEU A 409 -33.79 -0.35 10.44
CA LEU A 409 -34.39 0.99 10.39
C LEU A 409 -35.84 1.00 10.88
N HIS A 410 -36.63 0.00 10.52
CA HIS A 410 -38.01 -0.14 11.00
C HIS A 410 -38.05 -0.38 12.53
N SER A 411 -37.27 -1.34 13.02
CA SER A 411 -37.12 -1.62 14.45
C SER A 411 -36.62 -0.39 15.21
N ALA A 412 -35.67 0.35 14.64
CA ALA A 412 -35.20 1.62 15.17
C ALA A 412 -36.32 2.66 15.27
N CYS A 413 -37.14 2.77 14.22
CA CYS A 413 -38.27 3.68 14.18
C CYS A 413 -39.44 3.27 15.06
N VAL A 414 -39.53 2.05 15.58
CA VAL A 414 -40.67 1.62 16.41
C VAL A 414 -40.28 1.42 17.87
N ARG A 415 -39.11 0.82 18.13
CA ARG A 415 -38.74 0.28 19.44
C ARG A 415 -37.66 1.08 20.18
N LEU A 416 -36.85 1.87 19.49
CA LEU A 416 -35.75 2.59 20.14
C LEU A 416 -36.23 3.88 20.79
N THR A 417 -35.63 4.18 21.94
CA THR A 417 -35.74 5.48 22.59
C THR A 417 -35.00 6.56 21.79
N GLY A 418 -35.32 7.84 22.02
CA GLY A 418 -34.64 8.94 21.31
C GLY A 418 -33.11 8.96 21.52
N HIS A 419 -32.60 8.48 22.66
CA HIS A 419 -31.16 8.35 22.87
C HIS A 419 -30.54 7.22 22.04
N GLU A 420 -31.11 6.00 22.11
CA GLU A 420 -30.60 4.85 21.36
C GLU A 420 -30.71 5.05 19.85
N LEU A 421 -31.76 5.73 19.37
CA LEU A 421 -31.94 6.06 17.97
C LEU A 421 -30.81 6.97 17.46
N ARG A 422 -30.46 8.02 18.23
CA ARG A 422 -29.34 8.90 17.90
C ARG A 422 -28.01 8.15 17.86
N LEU A 423 -27.77 7.24 18.81
CA LEU A 423 -26.58 6.40 18.82
C LEU A 423 -26.51 5.51 17.58
N LEU A 424 -27.63 4.89 17.18
CA LEU A 424 -27.68 4.07 15.97
C LEU A 424 -27.41 4.90 14.71
N ILE A 425 -28.01 6.10 14.58
CA ILE A 425 -27.76 7.00 13.45
C ILE A 425 -26.28 7.39 13.40
N MET A 426 -25.68 7.72 14.54
CA MET A 426 -24.25 8.04 14.62
C MET A 426 -23.37 6.84 14.23
N ALA A 427 -23.73 5.64 14.68
CA ALA A 427 -23.03 4.42 14.33
C ALA A 427 -23.10 4.12 12.82
N LEU A 428 -24.29 4.26 12.22
CA LEU A 428 -24.49 4.13 10.77
C LEU A 428 -23.73 5.21 10.00
N ALA A 429 -23.68 6.45 10.48
CA ALA A 429 -22.91 7.51 9.86
C ALA A 429 -21.40 7.22 9.88
N LEU A 430 -20.85 6.80 11.04
CA LEU A 430 -19.45 6.39 11.16
C LEU A 430 -19.11 5.19 10.28
N MET A 431 -20.09 4.35 9.94
CA MET A 431 -19.89 3.20 9.05
C MET A 431 -19.99 3.56 7.56
N ILE A 432 -20.96 4.40 7.18
CA ILE A 432 -21.29 4.71 5.79
C ILE A 432 -20.46 5.87 5.26
N VAL A 433 -20.35 6.97 6.00
CA VAL A 433 -19.74 8.23 5.52
C VAL A 433 -18.26 8.05 5.16
N PRO A 434 -17.42 7.36 5.97
CA PRO A 434 -16.03 7.06 5.57
C PRO A 434 -15.92 6.08 4.39
N PHE A 435 -16.95 5.28 4.12
CA PHE A 435 -16.97 4.35 2.99
C PHE A 435 -17.45 5.01 1.68
N LEU A 436 -18.16 6.13 1.74
CA LEU A 436 -18.75 6.78 0.56
C LEU A 436 -17.76 7.01 -0.60
N PRO A 437 -16.53 7.51 -0.39
CA PRO A 437 -15.61 7.72 -1.51
C PRO A 437 -15.13 6.42 -2.18
N ALA A 438 -15.33 5.26 -1.54
CA ALA A 438 -15.03 3.93 -2.07
C ALA A 438 -16.25 3.20 -2.67
N SER A 439 -17.45 3.79 -2.58
CA SER A 439 -18.71 3.10 -2.86
C SER A 439 -19.04 2.91 -4.35
N ASN A 440 -18.30 3.47 -5.29
CA ASN A 440 -18.69 3.59 -6.70
C ASN A 440 -19.98 4.41 -6.97
N LEU A 441 -20.57 5.06 -5.96
CA LEU A 441 -21.81 5.83 -6.10
C LEU A 441 -21.62 7.14 -6.85
N PHE A 442 -20.56 7.88 -6.54
CA PHE A 442 -20.29 9.20 -7.11
C PHE A 442 -19.39 9.15 -8.35
N PHE A 443 -18.41 8.24 -8.33
CA PHE A 443 -17.44 8.05 -9.40
C PHE A 443 -16.94 6.61 -9.37
N ARG A 444 -16.45 6.14 -10.51
CA ARG A 444 -15.82 4.81 -10.61
C ARG A 444 -14.56 4.77 -9.74
N VAL A 445 -14.39 3.68 -9.00
CA VAL A 445 -13.24 3.44 -8.13
C VAL A 445 -12.49 2.20 -8.61
N GLY A 446 -11.15 2.23 -8.55
CA GLY A 446 -10.26 1.15 -9.02
C GLY A 446 -10.07 -0.04 -8.07
N PHE A 447 -10.98 -0.27 -7.13
CA PHE A 447 -10.91 -1.45 -6.27
C PHE A 447 -12.31 -1.99 -5.99
N VAL A 448 -12.38 -3.32 -5.83
CA VAL A 448 -13.63 -4.07 -5.69
C VAL A 448 -14.07 -4.19 -4.22
N ILE A 449 -13.14 -4.56 -3.34
CA ILE A 449 -13.29 -4.59 -1.89
C ILE A 449 -12.21 -3.70 -1.28
N ALA A 450 -12.54 -3.06 -0.16
CA ALA A 450 -11.76 -1.94 0.35
C ALA A 450 -11.38 -2.13 1.82
N GLU A 451 -10.61 -3.17 2.15
CA GLU A 451 -10.17 -3.47 3.53
C GLU A 451 -9.56 -2.24 4.23
N ARG A 452 -8.52 -1.65 3.64
CA ARG A 452 -7.92 -0.37 4.08
C ARG A 452 -8.87 0.84 4.15
N VAL A 453 -10.03 0.80 3.48
CA VAL A 453 -11.04 1.87 3.58
C VAL A 453 -12.00 1.62 4.74
N LEU A 454 -12.21 0.36 5.12
CA LEU A 454 -13.07 -0.03 6.24
C LEU A 454 -12.45 0.30 7.62
N TYR A 455 -11.19 0.73 7.68
CA TYR A 455 -10.52 1.08 8.93
C TYR A 455 -11.35 2.05 9.80
N LEU A 456 -11.76 3.21 9.26
CA LEU A 456 -12.62 4.15 9.99
C LEU A 456 -14.06 3.63 10.13
N SER A 457 -14.58 2.97 9.11
CA SER A 457 -15.95 2.42 9.10
C SER A 457 -16.20 1.39 10.21
N THR A 458 -15.15 0.70 10.64
CA THR A 458 -15.20 -0.27 11.75
C THR A 458 -15.64 0.37 13.06
N ALA A 459 -15.40 1.66 13.27
CA ALA A 459 -15.86 2.36 14.47
C ALA A 459 -17.39 2.34 14.61
N GLY A 460 -18.11 2.55 13.51
CA GLY A 460 -19.57 2.45 13.48
C GLY A 460 -20.05 1.02 13.73
N PHE A 461 -19.39 0.04 13.14
CA PHE A 461 -19.66 -1.39 13.37
C PHE A 461 -19.51 -1.78 14.85
N CYS A 462 -18.42 -1.38 15.52
CA CYS A 462 -18.21 -1.66 16.93
C CYS A 462 -19.33 -1.11 17.81
N ILE A 463 -19.83 0.11 17.53
CA ILE A 463 -20.95 0.69 18.28
C ILE A 463 -22.21 -0.17 18.11
N VAL A 464 -22.55 -0.58 16.88
CA VAL A 464 -23.73 -1.43 16.62
C VAL A 464 -23.62 -2.76 17.35
N VAL A 465 -22.45 -3.41 17.31
CA VAL A 465 -22.19 -4.67 18.02
C VAL A 465 -22.37 -4.51 19.52
N VAL A 466 -21.78 -3.46 20.12
CA VAL A 466 -21.90 -3.22 21.57
C VAL A 466 -23.34 -2.89 21.96
N MET A 467 -24.07 -2.11 21.18
CA MET A 467 -25.50 -1.88 21.40
C MET A 467 -26.30 -3.19 21.38
N GLY A 468 -25.98 -4.09 20.45
CA GLY A 468 -26.57 -5.44 20.38
C GLY A 468 -26.25 -6.29 21.62
N ILE A 469 -25.00 -6.26 22.08
CA ILE A 469 -24.56 -6.99 23.28
C ILE A 469 -25.25 -6.46 24.55
N CYS A 470 -25.37 -5.14 24.70
CA CYS A 470 -26.11 -4.55 25.83
C CYS A 470 -27.57 -4.98 25.85
N LYS A 471 -28.20 -5.18 24.68
CA LYS A 471 -29.56 -5.73 24.60
C LYS A 471 -29.63 -7.22 24.89
N LEU A 472 -28.70 -8.00 24.36
CA LEU A 472 -28.61 -9.43 24.68
C LEU A 472 -28.40 -9.66 26.18
N GLN A 473 -27.65 -8.78 26.84
CA GLN A 473 -27.41 -8.83 28.29
C GLN A 473 -28.69 -8.69 29.12
N GLN A 474 -29.74 -8.06 28.59
CA GLN A 474 -31.05 -7.97 29.27
C GLN A 474 -31.81 -9.30 29.22
N SER A 475 -31.55 -10.14 28.22
CA SER A 475 -32.24 -11.41 28.01
C SER A 475 -31.43 -12.63 28.46
N PHE A 476 -30.11 -12.50 28.60
CA PHE A 476 -29.20 -13.60 28.94
C PHE A 476 -28.35 -13.32 30.20
N PRO A 477 -27.93 -14.37 30.93
CA PRO A 477 -27.05 -14.22 32.10
C PRO A 477 -25.72 -13.53 31.76
N LYS A 478 -25.20 -12.74 32.72
CA LYS A 478 -23.88 -12.06 32.61
C LYS A 478 -22.72 -13.01 32.30
N LEU A 479 -22.79 -14.25 32.78
CA LEU A 479 -21.74 -15.24 32.53
C LEU A 479 -21.70 -15.65 31.05
N SER A 480 -22.86 -15.88 30.43
CA SER A 480 -22.96 -16.28 29.01
C SER A 480 -22.47 -15.18 28.07
N THR A 481 -22.85 -13.94 28.33
CA THR A 481 -22.39 -12.77 27.56
C THR A 481 -20.90 -12.50 27.77
N SER A 482 -20.36 -12.75 28.97
CA SER A 482 -18.91 -12.69 29.22
C SER A 482 -18.14 -13.69 28.36
N TYR A 483 -18.61 -14.94 28.28
CA TYR A 483 -17.99 -15.95 27.42
C TYR A 483 -18.06 -15.56 25.94
N LEU A 484 -19.19 -15.03 25.48
CA LEU A 484 -19.33 -14.54 24.11
C LEU A 484 -18.35 -13.40 23.81
N LEU A 485 -18.20 -12.45 24.73
CA LEU A 485 -17.28 -11.32 24.60
C LEU A 485 -15.82 -11.77 24.54
N VAL A 486 -15.41 -12.63 25.46
CA VAL A 486 -14.06 -13.19 25.48
C VAL A 486 -13.81 -13.96 24.18
N PHE A 487 -14.75 -14.80 23.75
CA PHE A 487 -14.65 -15.53 22.49
C PHE A 487 -14.49 -14.60 21.29
N LEU A 488 -15.31 -13.54 21.19
CA LEU A 488 -15.27 -12.58 20.08
C LEU A 488 -13.95 -11.79 20.05
N VAL A 489 -13.50 -11.28 21.20
CA VAL A 489 -12.22 -10.55 21.28
C VAL A 489 -11.06 -11.48 20.96
N SER A 490 -11.05 -12.71 21.50
CA SER A 490 -10.01 -13.69 21.23
C SER A 490 -9.96 -14.13 19.77
N ILE A 491 -11.09 -14.41 19.12
CA ILE A 491 -11.10 -14.84 17.71
C ILE A 491 -10.61 -13.72 16.79
N PHE A 492 -11.01 -12.46 17.05
CA PHE A 492 -10.50 -11.30 16.32
C PHE A 492 -9.01 -11.08 16.56
N MET A 493 -8.55 -11.12 17.80
CA MET A 493 -7.12 -11.01 18.12
C MET A 493 -6.28 -12.10 17.45
N ILE A 494 -6.71 -13.37 17.53
CA ILE A 494 -6.01 -14.50 16.88
C ILE A 494 -5.98 -14.29 15.37
N ARG A 495 -7.11 -13.91 14.75
CA ARG A 495 -7.20 -13.69 13.31
C ARG A 495 -6.32 -12.52 12.87
N SER A 496 -6.24 -11.44 13.65
CA SER A 496 -5.35 -10.30 13.43
C SER A 496 -3.88 -10.72 13.48
N ILE A 497 -3.47 -11.47 14.50
CA ILE A 497 -2.08 -11.99 14.62
C ILE A 497 -1.73 -12.90 13.43
N GLN A 498 -2.63 -13.82 13.07
CA GLN A 498 -2.45 -14.71 11.92
C GLN A 498 -2.32 -13.91 10.63
N ARG A 499 -3.21 -12.93 10.40
CA ARG A 499 -3.17 -12.08 9.20
C ARG A 499 -1.88 -11.27 9.16
N SER A 500 -1.41 -10.76 10.29
CA SER A 500 -0.17 -9.97 10.37
C SER A 500 1.06 -10.81 10.03
N ASN A 501 1.04 -12.12 10.30
CA ASN A 501 2.10 -13.02 9.85
C ASN A 501 2.14 -13.18 8.33
N ASP A 502 1.00 -13.08 7.63
CA ASP A 502 0.99 -13.17 6.16
C ASP A 502 1.82 -12.04 5.53
N TRP A 503 1.86 -10.86 6.17
CA TRP A 503 2.59 -9.67 5.71
C TRP A 503 4.11 -9.71 5.97
N LYS A 504 4.65 -10.78 6.54
CA LYS A 504 6.10 -10.84 6.84
C LYS A 504 6.99 -10.91 5.60
N THR A 505 6.57 -11.64 4.58
CA THR A 505 7.34 -11.85 3.34
C THR A 505 6.42 -11.84 2.13
N GLU A 506 6.95 -11.53 0.95
CA GLU A 506 6.17 -11.61 -0.30
C GLU A 506 5.62 -13.02 -0.53
N MET A 507 6.41 -14.07 -0.22
CA MET A 507 5.98 -15.46 -0.36
C MET A 507 4.76 -15.77 0.50
N SER A 508 4.78 -15.41 1.79
CA SER A 508 3.66 -15.64 2.71
C SER A 508 2.43 -14.86 2.27
N LEU A 509 2.61 -13.60 1.87
CA LEU A 509 1.52 -12.69 1.50
C LEU A 509 0.80 -13.18 0.24
N PHE A 510 1.56 -13.52 -0.81
CA PHE A 510 0.98 -14.01 -2.06
C PHE A 510 0.41 -15.41 -1.91
N THR A 511 1.03 -16.28 -1.11
CA THR A 511 0.47 -17.61 -0.83
C THR A 511 -0.87 -17.49 -0.10
N ALA A 512 -0.98 -16.62 0.90
CA ALA A 512 -2.24 -16.33 1.59
C ALA A 512 -3.29 -15.78 0.62
N GLY A 513 -2.92 -14.81 -0.22
CA GLY A 513 -3.78 -14.26 -1.27
C GLY A 513 -4.28 -15.32 -2.27
N SER A 514 -3.45 -16.33 -2.59
CA SER A 514 -3.87 -17.40 -3.51
C SER A 514 -4.89 -18.36 -2.91
N LYS A 515 -4.93 -18.46 -1.58
CA LYS A 515 -5.94 -19.25 -0.85
C LYS A 515 -7.25 -18.50 -0.73
N THR A 516 -7.21 -17.18 -0.55
CA THR A 516 -8.42 -16.36 -0.39
C THR A 516 -9.02 -15.95 -1.73
N CYS A 517 -8.19 -15.53 -2.69
CA CYS A 517 -8.61 -15.12 -4.03
C CYS A 517 -7.93 -16.00 -5.09
N PRO A 518 -8.32 -17.29 -5.24
CA PRO A 518 -7.69 -18.21 -6.18
C PRO A 518 -7.88 -17.82 -7.65
N LEU A 519 -8.85 -16.96 -7.95
CA LEU A 519 -9.11 -16.44 -9.30
C LEU A 519 -8.35 -15.14 -9.61
N ASN A 520 -7.55 -14.61 -8.67
CA ASN A 520 -6.79 -13.39 -8.89
C ASN A 520 -5.55 -13.66 -9.74
N ALA A 521 -5.55 -13.17 -10.98
CA ALA A 521 -4.43 -13.36 -11.92
C ALA A 521 -3.11 -12.74 -11.42
N LYS A 522 -3.18 -11.56 -10.79
CA LYS A 522 -2.01 -10.83 -10.25
C LYS A 522 -1.34 -11.57 -9.10
N VAL A 523 -2.12 -12.25 -8.25
CA VAL A 523 -1.57 -13.12 -7.20
C VAL A 523 -0.74 -14.25 -7.81
N HIS A 524 -1.26 -14.96 -8.81
CA HIS A 524 -0.49 -16.06 -9.44
C HIS A 524 0.71 -15.54 -10.23
N TYR A 525 0.61 -14.38 -10.89
CA TYR A 525 1.75 -13.72 -11.53
C TYR A 525 2.86 -13.41 -10.53
N ASN A 526 2.54 -12.82 -9.38
CA ASN A 526 3.52 -12.47 -8.36
C ASN A 526 4.17 -13.72 -7.73
N ILE A 527 3.41 -14.80 -7.52
CA ILE A 527 3.99 -16.10 -7.14
C ILE A 527 4.92 -16.61 -8.25
N GLY A 528 4.53 -16.47 -9.52
CA GLY A 528 5.36 -16.83 -10.67
C GLY A 528 6.70 -16.09 -10.69
N LYS A 529 6.64 -14.76 -10.52
CA LYS A 529 7.82 -13.88 -10.42
C LYS A 529 8.76 -14.30 -9.31
N LEU A 530 8.23 -14.47 -8.09
CA LEU A 530 9.05 -14.87 -6.96
C LEU A 530 9.69 -16.26 -7.14
N ASN A 531 9.00 -17.21 -7.76
CA ASN A 531 9.59 -18.53 -8.05
C ASN A 531 10.64 -18.45 -9.17
N SER A 532 10.49 -17.54 -10.13
CA SER A 532 11.50 -17.26 -11.14
C SER A 532 12.78 -16.73 -10.50
N ASP A 533 12.66 -15.75 -9.60
CA ASP A 533 13.78 -15.13 -8.90
C ASP A 533 14.50 -16.12 -7.97
N LEU A 534 13.78 -17.10 -7.42
CA LEU A 534 14.34 -18.21 -6.63
C LEU A 534 14.91 -19.36 -7.48
N GLY A 535 14.84 -19.30 -8.81
CA GLY A 535 15.31 -20.36 -9.71
C GLY A 535 14.36 -21.57 -9.86
N ASN A 536 13.16 -21.52 -9.29
CA ASN A 536 12.13 -22.56 -9.40
C ASN A 536 11.32 -22.41 -10.71
N ILE A 537 11.99 -22.56 -11.84
CA ILE A 537 11.48 -22.21 -13.18
C ILE A 537 10.17 -22.93 -13.53
N GLU A 538 10.06 -24.23 -13.26
CA GLU A 538 8.85 -25.02 -13.59
C GLU A 538 7.60 -24.53 -12.85
N LYS A 539 7.76 -24.14 -11.57
CA LYS A 539 6.66 -23.57 -10.78
C LYS A 539 6.31 -22.17 -11.27
N ALA A 540 7.31 -21.37 -11.67
CA ALA A 540 7.10 -20.05 -12.26
C ALA A 540 6.28 -20.13 -13.55
N ILE A 541 6.66 -21.01 -14.48
CA ILE A 541 5.95 -21.25 -15.75
C ILE A 541 4.50 -21.63 -15.50
N ARG A 542 4.24 -22.60 -14.61
CA ARG A 542 2.87 -23.03 -14.27
C ARG A 542 2.03 -21.87 -13.75
N LYS A 543 2.61 -21.02 -12.91
CA LYS A 543 1.93 -19.88 -12.29
C LYS A 543 1.68 -18.74 -13.27
N TYR A 544 2.62 -18.44 -14.17
CA TYR A 544 2.37 -17.49 -15.25
C TYR A 544 1.30 -17.98 -16.24
N ARG A 545 1.32 -19.26 -16.62
CA ARG A 545 0.25 -19.84 -17.45
C ARG A 545 -1.12 -19.71 -16.79
N LEU A 546 -1.22 -19.97 -15.48
CA LEU A 546 -2.45 -19.79 -14.73
C LEU A 546 -2.88 -18.31 -14.67
N ALA A 547 -1.95 -17.37 -14.48
CA ALA A 547 -2.25 -15.95 -14.51
C ALA A 547 -2.81 -15.52 -15.87
N ILE A 548 -2.22 -16.00 -16.98
CA ILE A 548 -2.69 -15.73 -18.36
C ILE A 548 -4.04 -16.41 -18.64
N SER A 549 -4.29 -17.60 -18.10
CA SER A 549 -5.60 -18.24 -18.29
C SER A 549 -6.72 -17.52 -17.53
N LEU A 550 -6.40 -16.95 -16.36
CA LEU A 550 -7.35 -16.14 -15.56
C LEU A 550 -7.55 -14.74 -16.15
N ASN A 551 -6.50 -14.15 -16.71
CA ASN A 551 -6.58 -12.90 -17.45
C ASN A 551 -5.82 -13.02 -18.79
N PRO A 552 -6.54 -13.30 -19.90
CA PRO A 552 -5.96 -13.43 -21.24
C PRO A 552 -5.32 -12.17 -21.81
N GLU A 553 -5.47 -11.01 -21.16
CA GLU A 553 -4.86 -9.74 -21.53
C GLU A 553 -3.66 -9.35 -20.63
N TYR A 554 -3.16 -10.27 -19.79
CA TYR A 554 -2.08 -9.97 -18.86
C TYR A 554 -0.69 -9.93 -19.52
N ASP A 555 -0.39 -8.83 -20.20
CA ASP A 555 0.83 -8.59 -20.97
C ASP A 555 2.14 -8.82 -20.17
N GLN A 556 2.20 -8.42 -18.89
CA GLN A 556 3.39 -8.59 -18.06
C GLN A 556 3.68 -10.08 -17.79
N ALA A 557 2.63 -10.88 -17.57
CA ALA A 557 2.76 -12.31 -17.38
C ALA A 557 3.23 -12.99 -18.67
N MET A 558 2.71 -12.56 -19.82
CA MET A 558 3.15 -13.03 -21.14
C MET A 558 4.63 -12.71 -21.40
N ASN A 559 5.06 -11.48 -21.13
CA ASN A 559 6.45 -11.06 -21.29
C ASN A 559 7.41 -11.91 -20.44
N ASN A 560 7.10 -12.08 -19.14
CA ASN A 560 7.97 -12.85 -18.24
C ASN A 560 7.97 -14.34 -18.57
N LEU A 561 6.82 -14.91 -18.93
CA LEU A 561 6.74 -16.29 -19.41
C LEU A 561 7.51 -16.48 -20.72
N GLY A 562 7.37 -15.55 -21.66
CA GLY A 562 8.09 -15.57 -22.94
C GLY A 562 9.61 -15.59 -22.75
N ASN A 563 10.14 -14.78 -21.82
CA ASN A 563 11.56 -14.79 -21.49
C ASN A 563 12.02 -16.15 -20.92
N LEU A 564 11.26 -16.74 -20.00
CA LEU A 564 11.58 -18.07 -19.45
C LEU A 564 11.51 -19.18 -20.51
N LEU A 565 10.52 -19.13 -21.41
CA LEU A 565 10.38 -20.10 -22.49
C LEU A 565 11.52 -19.98 -23.51
N LYS A 566 11.98 -18.76 -23.81
CA LYS A 566 13.19 -18.52 -24.59
C LYS A 566 14.42 -19.15 -23.94
N ASP A 567 14.60 -18.99 -22.64
CA ASP A 567 15.71 -19.64 -21.90
C ASP A 567 15.62 -21.17 -21.93
N GLN A 568 14.42 -21.74 -22.03
CA GLN A 568 14.18 -23.18 -22.25
C GLN A 568 14.28 -23.61 -23.73
N GLY A 569 14.60 -22.71 -24.66
CA GLY A 569 14.66 -22.99 -26.10
C GLY A 569 13.29 -23.13 -26.79
N LYS A 570 12.18 -22.88 -26.09
CA LYS A 570 10.80 -22.93 -26.60
C LYS A 570 10.43 -21.63 -27.32
N ASN A 571 11.23 -21.25 -28.31
CA ASN A 571 11.18 -19.93 -28.95
C ASN A 571 9.85 -19.66 -29.70
N GLN A 572 9.21 -20.68 -30.27
CA GLN A 572 7.94 -20.52 -30.98
C GLN A 572 6.79 -20.10 -30.04
N GLU A 573 6.67 -20.74 -28.87
CA GLU A 573 5.67 -20.36 -27.86
C GLU A 573 5.97 -18.98 -27.28
N ALA A 574 7.25 -18.69 -27.04
CA ALA A 574 7.69 -17.37 -26.57
C ALA A 574 7.30 -16.25 -27.54
N GLU A 575 7.49 -16.45 -28.85
CA GLU A 575 7.12 -15.50 -29.89
C GLU A 575 5.62 -15.20 -29.89
N GLN A 576 4.77 -16.24 -29.82
CA GLN A 576 3.31 -16.08 -29.79
C GLN A 576 2.85 -15.25 -28.59
N LEU A 577 3.41 -15.52 -27.41
CA LEU A 577 3.09 -14.77 -26.19
C LEU A 577 3.54 -13.32 -26.28
N LEU A 578 4.74 -13.07 -26.81
CA LEU A 578 5.29 -11.72 -26.91
C LEU A 578 4.58 -10.89 -28.00
N LEU A 579 4.20 -11.49 -29.12
CA LEU A 579 3.33 -10.87 -30.13
C LEU A 579 2.01 -10.40 -29.49
N LYS A 580 1.34 -11.29 -28.76
CA LYS A 580 0.11 -10.94 -28.07
C LYS A 580 0.33 -9.82 -27.03
N ALA A 581 1.45 -9.83 -26.30
CA ALA A 581 1.77 -8.80 -25.32
C ALA A 581 1.91 -7.40 -25.96
N VAL A 582 2.57 -7.30 -27.12
CA VAL A 582 2.73 -6.03 -27.83
C VAL A 582 1.47 -5.60 -28.59
N GLU A 583 0.60 -6.54 -28.99
CA GLU A 583 -0.74 -6.23 -29.49
C GLU A 583 -1.62 -5.61 -28.41
N ILE A 584 -1.59 -6.16 -27.19
CA ILE A 584 -2.34 -5.64 -26.03
C ILE A 584 -1.78 -4.28 -25.59
N ARG A 585 -0.46 -4.16 -25.48
CA ARG A 585 0.22 -2.93 -25.07
C ARG A 585 1.33 -2.55 -26.07
N PRO A 586 1.00 -1.77 -27.12
CA PRO A 586 1.98 -1.36 -28.13
C PRO A 586 3.16 -0.57 -27.59
N ASP A 587 3.00 0.21 -26.51
CA ASP A 587 4.08 0.99 -25.90
C ASP A 587 4.97 0.19 -24.92
N PHE A 588 4.79 -1.14 -24.82
CA PHE A 588 5.57 -1.99 -23.94
C PHE A 588 6.97 -2.31 -24.51
N ALA A 589 7.89 -1.34 -24.43
CA ALA A 589 9.23 -1.44 -25.00
C ALA A 589 10.02 -2.71 -24.62
N ALA A 590 9.87 -3.22 -23.40
CA ALA A 590 10.56 -4.44 -22.97
C ALA A 590 10.03 -5.70 -23.68
N ALA A 591 8.72 -5.78 -23.95
CA ALA A 591 8.13 -6.89 -24.69
C ALA A 591 8.58 -6.87 -26.15
N TRP A 592 8.65 -5.68 -26.79
CA TRP A 592 9.22 -5.54 -28.13
C TRP A 592 10.69 -5.98 -28.21
N MET A 593 11.53 -5.59 -27.24
CA MET A 593 12.93 -6.03 -27.21
C MET A 593 13.02 -7.56 -27.05
N ASN A 594 12.23 -8.14 -26.15
CA ASN A 594 12.20 -9.59 -25.94
C ASN A 594 11.69 -10.34 -27.17
N LEU A 595 10.68 -9.78 -27.87
CA LEU A 595 10.19 -10.32 -29.14
C LEU A 595 11.30 -10.34 -30.19
N GLY A 596 12.06 -9.24 -30.31
CA GLY A 596 13.21 -9.14 -31.21
C GLY A 596 14.27 -10.20 -30.90
N ILE A 597 14.58 -10.45 -29.62
CA ILE A 597 15.53 -11.49 -29.20
C ILE A 597 15.04 -12.89 -29.63
N VAL A 598 13.76 -13.20 -29.40
CA VAL A 598 13.18 -14.49 -29.77
C VAL A 598 13.16 -14.68 -31.28
N GLN A 599 12.79 -13.64 -32.04
CA GLN A 599 12.78 -13.66 -33.51
C GLN A 599 14.18 -13.84 -34.10
N ALA A 600 15.20 -13.21 -33.51
CA ALA A 600 16.59 -13.44 -33.89
C ALA A 600 17.01 -14.90 -33.68
N ALA A 601 16.62 -15.50 -32.54
CA ALA A 601 16.87 -16.91 -32.25
C ALA A 601 16.15 -17.85 -33.22
N LEU A 602 14.99 -17.45 -33.74
CA LEU A 602 14.23 -18.14 -34.79
C LEU A 602 14.71 -17.85 -36.22
N LYS A 603 15.79 -17.06 -36.38
CA LYS A 603 16.33 -16.61 -37.68
C LYS A 603 15.36 -15.78 -38.53
N LYS A 604 14.37 -15.13 -37.89
CA LYS A 604 13.45 -14.14 -38.47
C LYS A 604 14.06 -12.75 -38.38
N GLN A 605 15.06 -12.49 -39.23
CA GLN A 605 15.93 -11.31 -39.09
C GLN A 605 15.20 -9.99 -39.32
N SER A 606 14.34 -9.91 -40.33
CA SER A 606 13.60 -8.69 -40.68
C SER A 606 12.58 -8.30 -39.59
N GLU A 607 11.86 -9.29 -39.05
CA GLU A 607 10.91 -9.08 -37.97
C GLU A 607 11.61 -8.69 -36.66
N SER A 608 12.76 -9.31 -36.38
CA SER A 608 13.59 -8.98 -35.22
C SER A 608 14.07 -7.52 -35.26
N GLU A 609 14.57 -7.07 -36.41
CA GLU A 609 15.01 -5.68 -36.61
C GLU A 609 13.86 -4.70 -36.38
N GLN A 610 12.69 -4.97 -36.94
CA GLN A 610 11.49 -4.16 -36.73
C GLN A 610 11.10 -4.08 -35.24
N SER A 611 11.10 -5.22 -34.54
CA SER A 611 10.79 -5.28 -33.11
C SER A 611 11.76 -4.44 -32.27
N TYR A 612 13.06 -4.48 -32.57
CA TYR A 612 14.03 -3.61 -31.89
C TYR A 612 13.81 -2.12 -32.18
N HIS A 613 13.43 -1.77 -33.40
CA HIS A 613 13.11 -0.38 -33.73
C HIS A 613 11.86 0.13 -33.01
N GLU A 614 10.80 -0.68 -32.90
CA GLU A 614 9.62 -0.32 -32.10
C GLU A 614 9.96 -0.20 -30.60
N ALA A 615 10.79 -1.11 -30.06
CA ALA A 615 11.29 -0.98 -28.69
C ALA A 615 12.01 0.37 -28.46
N LEU A 616 12.88 0.77 -29.39
CA LEU A 616 13.64 2.02 -29.34
C LEU A 616 12.77 3.26 -29.58
N ARG A 617 11.70 3.13 -30.36
CA ARG A 617 10.69 4.19 -30.56
C ARG A 617 9.97 4.52 -29.26
N HIS A 618 9.60 3.50 -28.49
CA HIS A 618 8.95 3.68 -27.19
C HIS A 618 9.93 4.01 -26.06
N ARG A 619 11.18 3.51 -26.13
CA ARG A 619 12.23 3.80 -25.15
C ARG A 619 13.56 4.14 -25.85
N ARG A 620 13.81 5.43 -26.04
CA ARG A 620 15.03 5.93 -26.73
C ARG A 620 16.33 5.62 -25.99
N LYS A 621 16.35 5.68 -24.65
CA LYS A 621 17.50 5.30 -23.82
C LYS A 621 17.36 3.84 -23.40
N TYR A 622 17.84 2.94 -24.24
CA TYR A 622 17.75 1.49 -24.04
C TYR A 622 19.03 0.78 -24.52
N PRO A 623 20.13 0.86 -23.75
CA PRO A 623 21.44 0.38 -24.18
C PRO A 623 21.44 -1.12 -24.53
N ASP A 624 20.73 -1.95 -23.77
CA ASP A 624 20.64 -3.40 -24.04
C ASP A 624 19.92 -3.70 -25.36
N CYS A 625 18.95 -2.87 -25.75
CA CYS A 625 18.27 -3.01 -27.03
C CYS A 625 19.21 -2.68 -28.20
N TYR A 626 20.01 -1.61 -28.08
CA TYR A 626 21.05 -1.31 -29.07
C TYR A 626 22.13 -2.39 -29.14
N TYR A 627 22.49 -2.98 -28.00
CA TYR A 627 23.42 -4.09 -27.95
C TYR A 627 22.91 -5.31 -28.72
N ASN A 628 21.65 -5.70 -28.48
CA ASN A 628 21.01 -6.82 -29.17
C ASN A 628 20.80 -6.53 -30.66
N LEU A 629 20.44 -5.31 -31.04
CA LEU A 629 20.36 -4.88 -32.44
C LEU A 629 21.73 -4.98 -33.14
N GLY A 630 22.83 -4.62 -32.44
CA GLY A 630 24.18 -4.80 -32.96
C GLY A 630 24.55 -6.28 -33.20
N ASN A 631 24.11 -7.17 -32.29
CA ASN A 631 24.28 -8.61 -32.47
C ASN A 631 23.47 -9.15 -33.67
N LEU A 632 22.24 -8.65 -33.87
CA LEU A 632 21.44 -8.99 -35.04
C LEU A 632 22.14 -8.54 -36.34
N TYR A 633 22.64 -7.31 -36.40
CA TYR A 633 23.38 -6.83 -37.57
C TYR A 633 24.67 -7.60 -37.84
N LEU A 634 25.35 -8.07 -36.79
CA LEU A 634 26.49 -8.96 -36.95
C LEU A 634 26.07 -10.28 -37.63
N ASP A 635 24.97 -10.89 -37.18
CA ASP A 635 24.41 -12.11 -37.78
C ASP A 635 23.97 -11.90 -39.24
N MET A 636 23.52 -10.70 -39.59
CA MET A 636 23.19 -10.28 -40.96
C MET A 636 24.41 -9.88 -41.80
N LYS A 637 25.63 -9.95 -41.23
CA LYS A 637 26.90 -9.49 -41.85
C LYS A 637 26.92 -7.99 -42.20
N GLN A 638 26.06 -7.19 -41.59
CA GLN A 638 26.00 -5.74 -41.76
C GLN A 638 26.92 -5.05 -40.75
N HIS A 639 28.24 -5.24 -40.94
CA HIS A 639 29.25 -4.88 -39.94
C HIS A 639 29.24 -3.40 -39.52
N GLN A 640 28.99 -2.47 -40.45
CA GLN A 640 28.95 -1.04 -40.11
C GLN A 640 27.75 -0.69 -39.23
N MET A 641 26.60 -1.31 -39.47
CA MET A 641 25.39 -1.11 -38.68
C MET A 641 25.56 -1.73 -37.29
N ALA A 642 26.21 -2.90 -37.19
CA ALA A 642 26.58 -3.51 -35.91
C ALA A 642 27.46 -2.58 -35.05
N LEU A 643 28.53 -2.01 -35.64
CA LEU A 643 29.41 -1.05 -34.95
C LEU A 643 28.64 0.19 -34.48
N ASN A 644 27.78 0.75 -35.33
CA ASN A 644 26.98 1.91 -34.98
C ASN A 644 26.00 1.62 -33.82
N ALA A 645 25.35 0.45 -33.84
CA ALA A 645 24.44 0.02 -32.79
C ALA A 645 25.16 -0.19 -31.46
N TRP A 646 26.28 -0.93 -31.42
CA TRP A 646 27.07 -1.09 -30.20
C TRP A 646 27.66 0.23 -29.69
N ARG A 647 28.07 1.14 -30.59
CA ARG A 647 28.51 2.49 -30.20
C ARG A 647 27.37 3.29 -29.55
N ASN A 648 26.15 3.19 -30.05
CA ASN A 648 24.99 3.80 -29.38
C ASN A 648 24.74 3.18 -27.99
N ALA A 649 24.91 1.87 -27.83
CA ALA A 649 24.81 1.22 -26.53
C ALA A 649 25.83 1.78 -25.54
N THR A 650 27.10 1.93 -25.94
CA THR A 650 28.17 2.46 -25.07
C THR A 650 28.05 3.96 -24.81
N LEU A 651 27.52 4.74 -25.76
CA LEU A 651 27.21 6.16 -25.54
C LEU A 651 26.13 6.34 -24.47
N GLN A 652 25.13 5.44 -24.43
CA GLN A 652 24.05 5.51 -23.45
C GLN A 652 24.43 4.91 -22.10
N ASN A 653 25.22 3.84 -22.11
CA ASN A 653 25.79 3.19 -20.94
C ASN A 653 27.28 2.89 -21.18
N PRO A 654 28.18 3.79 -20.73
CA PRO A 654 29.62 3.59 -20.87
C PRO A 654 30.09 2.28 -20.22
N ASN A 655 29.41 1.80 -19.18
CA ASN A 655 29.73 0.56 -18.47
C ASN A 655 29.27 -0.72 -19.20
N HIS A 656 28.79 -0.64 -20.43
CA HIS A 656 28.36 -1.80 -21.21
C HIS A 656 29.55 -2.59 -21.82
N LEU A 657 30.29 -3.34 -21.00
CA LEU A 657 31.54 -4.04 -21.37
C LEU A 657 31.41 -4.93 -22.62
N ASN A 658 30.29 -5.65 -22.76
CA ASN A 658 30.07 -6.55 -23.89
C ASN A 658 29.99 -5.82 -25.24
N ALA A 659 29.47 -4.58 -25.26
CA ALA A 659 29.35 -3.80 -26.49
C ALA A 659 30.72 -3.27 -26.93
N TRP A 660 31.54 -2.79 -25.97
CA TRP A 660 32.94 -2.44 -26.21
C TRP A 660 33.73 -3.62 -26.76
N SER A 661 33.60 -4.78 -26.12
CA SER A 661 34.31 -6.00 -26.54
C SER A 661 33.91 -6.43 -27.95
N ASN A 662 32.62 -6.44 -28.26
CA ASN A 662 32.12 -6.80 -29.59
C ASN A 662 32.64 -5.86 -30.69
N MET A 663 32.72 -4.55 -30.42
CA MET A 663 33.28 -3.60 -31.38
C MET A 663 34.75 -3.87 -31.68
N VAL A 664 35.59 -4.05 -30.63
CA VAL A 664 37.02 -4.30 -30.80
C VAL A 664 37.26 -5.62 -31.54
N ILE A 665 36.55 -6.68 -31.15
CA ILE A 665 36.67 -8.01 -31.78
C ILE A 665 36.22 -7.97 -33.25
N LEU A 666 35.14 -7.26 -33.57
CA LEU A 666 34.70 -7.13 -34.96
C LEU A 666 35.71 -6.35 -35.81
N LEU A 667 36.26 -5.24 -35.29
CA LEU A 667 37.27 -4.46 -36.01
C LEU A 667 38.57 -5.24 -36.21
N ASP A 668 38.95 -6.06 -35.22
CA ASP A 668 40.07 -6.99 -35.30
C ASP A 668 39.88 -8.06 -36.39
N ASN A 669 38.66 -8.62 -36.49
CA ASN A 669 38.32 -9.61 -37.51
C ASN A 669 38.21 -9.01 -38.92
N LEU A 670 37.89 -7.73 -39.04
CA LEU A 670 37.85 -6.98 -40.31
C LEU A 670 39.20 -6.36 -40.69
N GLU A 671 40.26 -6.61 -39.91
CA GLU A 671 41.60 -6.04 -40.08
C GLU A 671 41.63 -4.50 -40.08
N LYS A 672 40.61 -3.84 -39.50
CA LYS A 672 40.56 -2.38 -39.31
C LYS A 672 41.32 -1.98 -38.04
N LEU A 673 42.61 -2.28 -38.02
CA LEU A 673 43.44 -2.24 -36.80
C LEU A 673 43.49 -0.87 -36.12
N GLU A 674 43.59 0.23 -36.89
CA GLU A 674 43.63 1.59 -36.35
C GLU A 674 42.34 1.96 -35.60
N GLN A 675 41.18 1.62 -36.17
CA GLN A 675 39.89 1.83 -35.51
C GLN A 675 39.73 0.91 -34.30
N GLY A 676 40.14 -0.36 -34.42
CA GLY A 676 40.09 -1.32 -33.31
C GLY A 676 40.94 -0.88 -32.12
N GLU A 677 42.11 -0.29 -32.39
CA GLU A 677 42.97 0.27 -31.36
C GLU A 677 42.34 1.48 -30.68
N LEU A 678 41.79 2.42 -31.46
CA LEU A 678 41.12 3.60 -30.90
C LEU A 678 40.00 3.19 -29.95
N VAL A 679 39.12 2.29 -30.39
CA VAL A 679 38.01 1.78 -29.58
C VAL A 679 38.53 1.02 -28.35
N GLY A 680 39.57 0.20 -28.50
CA GLY A 680 40.16 -0.53 -27.39
C GLY A 680 40.82 0.38 -26.34
N LYS A 681 41.47 1.47 -26.76
CA LYS A 681 42.03 2.48 -25.85
C LYS A 681 40.93 3.21 -25.07
N GLU A 682 39.82 3.55 -25.71
CA GLU A 682 38.65 4.10 -25.02
C GLU A 682 38.03 3.10 -24.04
N ALA A 683 37.93 1.82 -24.42
CA ALA A 683 37.44 0.76 -23.53
C ALA A 683 38.31 0.61 -22.27
N ILE A 684 39.64 0.68 -22.39
CA ILE A 684 40.54 0.63 -21.23
C ILE A 684 40.36 1.84 -20.30
N LYS A 685 40.15 3.04 -20.85
CA LYS A 685 39.86 4.23 -20.01
C LYS A 685 38.60 4.03 -19.18
N GLN A 686 37.59 3.37 -19.75
CA GLN A 686 36.33 3.10 -19.07
C GLN A 686 36.44 1.97 -18.04
N PHE A 687 37.25 0.94 -18.32
CA PHE A 687 37.45 -0.22 -17.45
C PHE A 687 38.93 -0.45 -17.13
N PRO A 688 39.57 0.45 -16.35
CA PRO A 688 41.02 0.36 -16.08
C PRO A 688 41.43 -0.87 -15.26
N ASN A 689 40.47 -1.51 -14.58
CA ASN A 689 40.69 -2.67 -13.71
C ASN A 689 40.11 -3.97 -14.28
N ASP A 690 39.47 -3.93 -15.46
CA ASP A 690 38.93 -5.15 -16.09
C ASP A 690 39.97 -5.71 -17.07
N PRO A 691 40.29 -7.01 -17.03
CA PRO A 691 41.29 -7.58 -17.93
C PRO A 691 40.84 -7.68 -19.40
N THR A 692 39.53 -7.67 -19.67
CA THR A 692 38.95 -7.95 -21.00
C THR A 692 39.34 -6.91 -22.05
N PRO A 693 39.25 -5.59 -21.80
CA PRO A 693 39.64 -4.58 -22.78
C PRO A 693 41.13 -4.59 -23.09
N TYR A 694 41.99 -4.84 -22.09
CA TYR A 694 43.43 -5.01 -22.29
C TYR A 694 43.74 -6.20 -23.19
N PHE A 695 43.10 -7.35 -22.92
CA PHE A 695 43.27 -8.54 -23.75
C PHE A 695 42.82 -8.31 -25.20
N ASN A 696 41.66 -7.69 -25.41
CA ASN A 696 41.15 -7.40 -26.75
C ASN A 696 42.03 -6.40 -27.50
N LEU A 697 42.50 -5.33 -26.84
CA LEU A 697 43.42 -4.36 -27.43
C LEU A 697 44.78 -4.99 -27.77
N ALA A 698 45.30 -5.85 -26.89
CA ALA A 698 46.57 -6.53 -27.11
C ALA A 698 46.57 -7.34 -28.41
N ASN A 699 45.47 -8.05 -28.71
CA ASN A 699 45.31 -8.78 -29.97
C ASN A 699 45.41 -7.86 -31.19
N VAL A 700 44.72 -6.71 -31.18
CA VAL A 700 44.72 -5.73 -32.27
C VAL A 700 46.12 -5.14 -32.49
N VAL A 701 46.77 -4.68 -31.40
CA VAL A 701 48.10 -4.06 -31.45
C VAL A 701 49.16 -5.08 -31.91
N GLY A 702 49.01 -6.34 -31.48
CA GLY A 702 49.87 -7.45 -31.91
C GLY A 702 49.74 -7.74 -33.41
N LYS A 703 48.52 -7.68 -33.97
CA LYS A 703 48.32 -7.76 -35.42
C LYS A 703 48.90 -6.58 -36.19
N ALA A 704 48.97 -5.40 -35.58
CA ALA A 704 49.62 -4.21 -36.13
C ALA A 704 51.17 -4.24 -36.02
N ASN A 705 51.78 -5.39 -35.70
CA ASN A 705 53.23 -5.60 -35.55
C ASN A 705 53.92 -4.75 -34.46
N ARG A 706 53.16 -4.14 -33.54
CA ARG A 706 53.71 -3.40 -32.38
C ARG A 706 53.84 -4.31 -31.18
N TYR A 707 54.75 -5.27 -31.31
CA TYR A 707 54.81 -6.40 -30.38
C TYR A 707 55.11 -6.01 -28.93
N LYS A 708 55.99 -5.03 -28.68
CA LYS A 708 56.30 -4.54 -27.32
C LYS A 708 55.09 -3.95 -26.61
N GLU A 709 54.29 -3.15 -27.31
CA GLU A 709 53.08 -2.52 -26.75
C GLU A 709 52.00 -3.59 -26.48
N SER A 710 51.82 -4.54 -27.42
CA SER A 710 50.92 -5.68 -27.26
C SER A 710 51.29 -6.57 -26.06
N GLU A 711 52.57 -6.86 -25.86
CA GLU A 711 53.08 -7.62 -24.70
C GLU A 711 52.71 -6.94 -23.38
N GLN A 712 52.89 -5.62 -23.28
CA GLN A 712 52.52 -4.85 -22.08
C GLN A 712 51.03 -5.00 -21.77
N TYR A 713 50.17 -4.91 -22.78
CA TYR A 713 48.72 -5.07 -22.61
C TYR A 713 48.33 -6.50 -22.22
N PHE A 714 48.93 -7.54 -22.80
CA PHE A 714 48.68 -8.93 -22.36
C PHE A 714 49.12 -9.16 -20.93
N LEU A 715 50.32 -8.71 -20.55
CA LEU A 715 50.82 -8.85 -19.18
C LEU A 715 49.93 -8.11 -18.19
N LYS A 716 49.42 -6.93 -18.55
CA LYS A 716 48.45 -6.19 -17.74
C LYS A 716 47.12 -6.94 -17.61
N ALA A 717 46.60 -7.50 -18.70
CA ALA A 717 45.39 -8.32 -18.68
C ALA A 717 45.55 -9.55 -17.77
N ILE A 718 46.71 -10.22 -17.83
CA ILE A 718 47.04 -11.37 -16.97
C ILE A 718 47.12 -10.94 -15.50
N GLN A 719 47.78 -9.82 -15.20
CA GLN A 719 47.87 -9.27 -13.85
C GLN A 719 46.49 -8.99 -13.25
N LEU A 720 45.59 -8.40 -14.05
CA LEU A 720 44.23 -8.05 -13.63
C LEU A 720 43.30 -9.27 -13.52
N SER A 721 43.59 -10.36 -14.23
CA SER A 721 42.70 -11.53 -14.32
C SER A 721 42.65 -12.39 -13.05
N GLY A 722 43.59 -12.26 -12.11
CA GLY A 722 43.62 -13.07 -10.90
C GLY A 722 43.53 -14.59 -11.19
N LYS A 723 42.44 -15.25 -10.76
CA LYS A 723 42.14 -16.69 -10.97
C LYS A 723 41.20 -17.00 -12.17
N ALA A 724 40.80 -16.00 -12.96
CA ALA A 724 39.93 -16.15 -14.14
C ALA A 724 40.68 -16.83 -15.32
N PRO A 725 40.15 -17.03 -16.55
CA PRO A 725 40.72 -17.97 -17.53
C PRO A 725 42.01 -17.46 -18.19
N VAL A 726 43.10 -17.40 -17.44
CA VAL A 726 44.43 -16.92 -17.84
C VAL A 726 45.04 -17.82 -18.92
N ALA A 727 44.57 -19.06 -19.07
CA ALA A 727 45.00 -20.00 -20.11
C ALA A 727 44.89 -19.39 -21.51
N LYS A 728 43.73 -18.79 -21.84
CA LYS A 728 43.50 -18.11 -23.13
C LYS A 728 44.42 -16.91 -23.33
N MET A 729 44.73 -16.19 -22.26
CA MET A 729 45.62 -15.02 -22.32
C MET A 729 47.07 -15.45 -22.60
N TYR A 730 47.57 -16.48 -21.92
CA TYR A 730 48.88 -17.06 -22.20
C TYR A 730 48.96 -17.68 -23.60
N ALA A 731 47.88 -18.32 -24.07
CA ALA A 731 47.81 -18.86 -25.43
C ALA A 731 48.02 -17.75 -26.48
N ASN A 732 47.29 -16.65 -26.37
CA ASN A 732 47.42 -15.52 -27.31
C ASN A 732 48.74 -14.77 -27.14
N LEU A 733 49.30 -14.69 -25.92
CA LEU A 733 50.64 -14.17 -25.71
C LEU A 733 51.71 -15.05 -26.38
N GLY A 734 51.54 -16.38 -26.37
CA GLY A 734 52.37 -17.29 -27.13
C GLY A 734 52.28 -17.07 -28.64
N VAL A 735 51.07 -16.80 -29.17
CA VAL A 735 50.87 -16.41 -30.58
C VAL A 735 51.59 -15.12 -30.90
N LEU A 736 51.54 -14.12 -30.01
CA LEU A 736 52.29 -12.88 -30.16
C LEU A 736 53.80 -13.14 -30.26
N TYR A 737 54.38 -13.90 -29.32
CA TYR A 737 55.81 -14.20 -29.34
C TYR A 737 56.23 -15.04 -30.55
N HIS A 738 55.39 -15.98 -30.99
CA HIS A 738 55.65 -16.75 -32.20
C HIS A 738 55.70 -15.83 -33.44
N ARG A 739 54.80 -14.85 -33.54
CA ARG A 739 54.82 -13.83 -34.62
C ARG A 739 55.99 -12.86 -34.50
N TRP A 740 56.43 -12.57 -33.29
CA TRP A 740 57.58 -11.71 -32.98
C TRP A 740 58.92 -12.44 -33.08
N ASP A 741 58.95 -13.70 -33.54
CA ASP A 741 60.18 -14.49 -33.69
C ASP A 741 60.95 -14.71 -32.36
N LYS A 742 60.20 -14.88 -31.25
CA LYS A 742 60.71 -15.19 -29.91
C LYS A 742 60.34 -16.63 -29.52
N PRO A 743 61.06 -17.65 -30.01
CA PRO A 743 60.62 -19.05 -29.88
C PRO A 743 60.64 -19.56 -28.43
N VAL A 744 61.60 -19.14 -27.62
CA VAL A 744 61.71 -19.58 -26.22
C VAL A 744 60.54 -19.05 -25.38
N GLU A 745 60.21 -17.78 -25.54
CA GLU A 745 59.09 -17.14 -24.85
C GLU A 745 57.74 -17.65 -25.35
N ALA A 746 57.62 -17.88 -26.66
CA ALA A 746 56.43 -18.50 -27.25
C ALA A 746 56.18 -19.90 -26.68
N GLU A 747 57.21 -20.75 -26.62
CA GLU A 747 57.11 -22.09 -26.03
C GLU A 747 56.73 -22.01 -24.54
N ARG A 748 57.35 -21.11 -23.77
CA ARG A 748 57.02 -20.91 -22.36
C ARG A 748 55.56 -20.51 -22.17
N ALA A 749 55.06 -19.57 -22.97
CA ALA A 749 53.68 -19.10 -22.90
C ALA A 749 52.67 -20.20 -23.29
N TYR A 750 52.94 -20.97 -24.35
CA TYR A 750 52.09 -22.11 -24.74
C TYR A 750 52.08 -23.21 -23.68
N ARG A 751 53.24 -23.55 -23.11
CA ARG A 751 53.32 -24.53 -22.00
C ARG A 751 52.54 -24.04 -20.79
N LYS A 752 52.64 -22.76 -20.43
CA LYS A 752 51.85 -22.17 -19.34
C LYS A 752 50.35 -22.22 -19.61
N ALA A 753 49.92 -21.99 -20.86
CA ALA A 753 48.53 -22.14 -21.25
C ALA A 753 48.05 -23.60 -21.12
N LEU A 754 48.87 -24.60 -21.50
CA LEU A 754 48.55 -26.03 -21.37
C LEU A 754 48.60 -26.54 -19.92
N GLU A 755 49.42 -25.95 -19.05
CA GLU A 755 49.37 -26.24 -17.61
C GLU A 755 48.02 -25.86 -17.01
N LEU A 756 47.45 -24.73 -17.46
CA LEU A 756 46.16 -24.23 -16.99
C LEU A 756 44.97 -24.92 -17.68
N GLU A 757 45.11 -25.27 -18.96
CA GLU A 757 44.09 -25.94 -19.76
C GLU A 757 44.73 -27.02 -20.67
N PRO A 758 44.93 -28.24 -20.14
CA PRO A 758 45.65 -29.31 -20.86
C PRO A 758 44.97 -29.78 -22.15
N SER A 759 43.66 -29.57 -22.28
CA SER A 759 42.84 -30.06 -23.38
C SER A 759 42.73 -29.11 -24.57
N SER A 760 43.47 -27.99 -24.61
CA SER A 760 43.32 -26.98 -25.68
C SER A 760 43.99 -27.39 -27.00
N PRO A 761 43.25 -27.84 -28.04
CA PRO A 761 43.85 -28.38 -29.26
C PRO A 761 44.60 -27.32 -30.07
N ALA A 762 44.09 -26.08 -30.05
CA ALA A 762 44.69 -24.95 -30.75
C ALA A 762 46.08 -24.61 -30.20
N VAL A 763 46.26 -24.66 -28.87
CA VAL A 763 47.55 -24.38 -28.23
C VAL A 763 48.55 -25.50 -28.53
N VAL A 764 48.12 -26.76 -28.49
CA VAL A 764 48.96 -27.91 -28.87
C VAL A 764 49.42 -27.79 -30.32
N GLN A 765 48.52 -27.46 -31.25
CA GLN A 765 48.87 -27.26 -32.66
C GLN A 765 49.85 -26.11 -32.84
N ASN A 766 49.62 -24.96 -32.20
CA ASN A 766 50.53 -23.81 -32.27
C ASN A 766 51.92 -24.14 -31.71
N LEU A 767 52.00 -24.90 -30.61
CA LEU A 767 53.27 -25.36 -30.04
C LEU A 767 53.98 -26.34 -30.97
N GLN A 768 53.26 -27.28 -31.59
CA GLN A 768 53.82 -28.20 -32.58
C GLN A 768 54.34 -27.46 -33.83
N MET A 769 53.62 -26.44 -34.30
CA MET A 769 54.07 -25.60 -35.42
C MET A 769 55.38 -24.86 -35.07
N LEU A 770 55.45 -24.29 -33.86
CA LEU A 770 56.66 -23.65 -33.34
C LEU A 770 57.84 -24.65 -33.30
N GLN A 771 57.61 -25.84 -32.73
CA GLN A 771 58.62 -26.90 -32.65
C GLN A 771 59.05 -27.42 -34.03
N ARG A 772 58.16 -27.52 -35.01
CA ARG A 772 58.54 -27.90 -36.39
C ARG A 772 59.40 -26.84 -37.06
N LYS A 773 59.12 -25.56 -36.81
CA LYS A 773 59.83 -24.42 -37.40
C LYS A 773 61.24 -24.25 -36.82
N TYR A 774 61.41 -24.39 -35.50
CA TYR A 774 62.69 -24.13 -34.82
C TYR A 774 63.40 -25.39 -34.30
N GLY A 775 62.70 -26.51 -34.12
CA GLY A 775 63.27 -27.78 -33.63
C GLY A 775 64.12 -28.56 -34.64
N LYS A 776 64.22 -28.08 -35.89
CA LYS A 776 65.21 -28.60 -36.85
C LYS A 776 66.62 -28.01 -36.66
N ASN A 777 66.77 -26.93 -35.88
CA ASN A 777 68.06 -26.27 -35.67
C ASN A 777 68.73 -26.60 -34.32
N SER A 778 68.07 -27.35 -33.44
CA SER A 778 68.58 -27.68 -32.10
C SER A 778 69.44 -28.96 -32.02
N ASN A 779 69.71 -29.62 -33.15
CA ASN A 779 70.67 -30.74 -33.24
C ASN A 779 72.04 -30.34 -33.83
N SER A 780 72.30 -29.03 -33.95
CA SER A 780 73.58 -28.51 -34.45
C SER A 780 73.95 -27.22 -33.74
N GLN A 781 74.30 -27.31 -32.46
CA GLN A 781 75.41 -26.59 -31.81
C GLN A 781 75.56 -27.04 -30.36
#